data_AF-A0A2W4P7G0-F1
#
_entry.id   AF-A0A2W4P7G0-F1
#
_cell.length_a   1.000
_cell.length_b   1.000
_cell.length_c   1.000
_cell.angle_alpha   90.00
_cell.angle_beta   90.00
_cell.angle_gamma   90.00
#
_symmetry.space_group_name_H-M   'P 1'
#
loop_
_entity.id
_entity.type
_entity.pdbx_description
1 polymer ?
#
loop_
_entity_poly.entity_id
_entity_poly.type
_entity_poly.pdbx_seq_one_letter_code
_entity_poly.pdbx_strand_id
1 'polypeptide(L)'
;MNARAVTDACFHCGEPLLGSLLTARIAGRDEPVCCQGCLAVAELIGDAGLSDYYRFRTAAGVRPDSPTGPDRWSVYGDPQIAAPFIRSSGDEDSATLAIDGLRCAACAWLIERVLQGRPGVVEATANAATGRLLVTWRRAELDLSQVLRTIAQLGYLPHPLSAQGTADLQQAERRDALRRLAVAGLGMMQVMMFAVGEYAAQFTGEVIQPDIHSLFRLVSLLIATPVIGYAAAPVFAGAVRSLRLGAINMDVPVGIALGLAYVASVWNALVAHGEVYFDSITMFVFFLTLARFVQMSVRHRTTDLADALARQVPAHAHRVGANGLEAVPPGALCVGDVVWVRTGEIFPADGEILDGEAQIDEALLTGESLPVRRRVGDPVRAGTQNVGDPVKARVTAVAGATVLSHMVQLLQRAQTRKPAIARAADAAAARFLTFVLLGAGVTCGAWLAIDPARAFEATLAVLVVACPCAFAIAMPAALSAATARLASQGVLVTNPDAIEALARIDRAVFDKTGTLTRGAVSVGRCVPLADLSPEHCLEIAAALELPSEHPLARAFAAVPVTEPACEVRVVAGAGVEGLVGGRRYRIGTPEFVADLRGEAVAPDTPAGLTGTVVALGDEQRALALIELHDVMRDDAPAAVAALRAAGVESQILSGDSHEAVAAVAAQSGIRTHYARRTAWQKVAHVERLQRAGHRVAMIGDGINDAPALGTANVSIAMGGGSALAHASADMALVGEHLESLAGAVAIARRTLRIGRQNLIWAVTYNFGCLPLAALGFIPPWLAALGMSASSIGVILNTMRLLPDRKVRNGTDRLRPATQPPALASPSALRGAA
;
A
#
# COMPACT_ATOMS: atom_id res chain seq x y z
N MET A 1 -16.62 45.58 38.32
CA MET A 1 -15.32 44.88 38.45
C MET A 1 -15.55 43.61 39.25
N ASN A 2 -15.76 42.48 38.57
CA ASN A 2 -15.82 41.16 39.22
C ASN A 2 -14.50 40.44 38.96
N ALA A 3 -13.68 40.34 40.01
CA ALA A 3 -12.48 39.51 40.02
C ALA A 3 -12.91 38.05 39.86
N ARG A 4 -12.70 37.49 38.67
CA ARG A 4 -12.81 36.05 38.43
C ARG A 4 -11.61 35.37 39.08
N ALA A 5 -11.86 34.27 39.79
CA ALA A 5 -10.83 33.38 40.30
C ALA A 5 -9.87 33.02 39.16
N VAL A 6 -8.60 33.42 39.31
CA VAL A 6 -7.52 32.92 38.46
C VAL A 6 -7.44 31.43 38.77
N THR A 7 -7.74 30.58 37.79
CA THR A 7 -7.48 29.16 37.92
C THR A 7 -5.97 28.98 37.98
N ASP A 8 -5.44 28.47 39.10
CA ASP A 8 -4.01 28.18 39.29
C ASP A 8 -3.48 27.08 38.35
N ALA A 9 -4.31 26.57 37.44
CA ALA A 9 -3.99 25.55 36.46
C ALA A 9 -4.02 26.13 35.04
N CYS A 10 -3.10 25.67 34.21
CA CYS A 10 -3.05 26.00 32.80
C CYS A 10 -4.33 25.57 32.12
N PHE A 11 -4.93 26.51 31.39
CA PHE A 11 -6.09 26.27 30.57
C PHE A 11 -5.82 25.10 29.63
N HIS A 12 -4.72 25.05 28.87
CA HIS A 12 -4.47 23.93 27.97
C HIS A 12 -4.11 22.61 28.68
N CYS A 13 -3.04 22.61 29.49
CA CYS A 13 -2.33 21.43 30.01
C CYS A 13 -2.72 21.00 31.43
N GLY A 14 -3.49 21.81 32.16
CA GLY A 14 -3.98 21.47 33.49
C GLY A 14 -2.93 21.47 34.60
N GLU A 15 -1.65 21.60 34.26
CA GLU A 15 -0.54 21.77 35.21
C GLU A 15 -0.60 23.13 35.92
N PRO A 16 -0.01 23.25 37.13
CA PRO A 16 0.02 24.52 37.85
C PRO A 16 0.71 25.64 37.04
N LEU A 17 0.12 26.84 37.07
CA LEU A 17 0.72 28.06 36.55
C LEU A 17 1.82 28.51 37.51
N LEU A 18 2.99 27.85 37.47
CA LEU A 18 4.18 28.17 38.27
C LEU A 18 4.78 29.56 37.89
N GLY A 19 4.02 30.65 38.07
CA GLY A 19 4.42 32.01 37.72
C GLY A 19 4.31 32.38 36.24
N SER A 20 3.60 31.59 35.41
CA SER A 20 3.41 31.90 33.99
C SER A 20 2.48 33.10 33.78
N LEU A 21 2.94 34.10 33.02
CA LEU A 21 2.14 35.27 32.59
C LEU A 21 1.51 35.09 31.19
N LEU A 22 1.59 33.89 30.61
CA LEU A 22 1.14 33.62 29.25
C LEU A 22 -0.39 33.43 29.19
N THR A 23 -1.03 34.05 28.20
CA THR A 23 -2.47 33.95 27.93
C THR A 23 -2.69 33.64 26.45
N ALA A 24 -3.55 32.65 26.18
CA ALA A 24 -3.93 32.23 24.84
C ALA A 24 -5.34 32.74 24.51
N ARG A 25 -5.55 33.27 23.30
CA ARG A 25 -6.86 33.78 22.88
C ARG A 25 -7.68 32.70 22.19
N ILE A 26 -8.75 32.23 22.83
CA ILE A 26 -9.61 31.13 22.33
C ILE A 26 -11.07 31.56 22.33
N ALA A 27 -11.76 31.43 21.18
CA ALA A 27 -13.17 31.81 21.03
C ALA A 27 -13.49 33.23 21.57
N GLY A 28 -12.54 34.17 21.42
CA GLY A 28 -12.66 35.55 21.88
C GLY A 28 -12.41 35.78 23.38
N ARG A 29 -11.90 34.79 24.12
CA ARG A 29 -11.53 34.90 25.54
C ARG A 29 -10.04 34.64 25.75
N ASP A 30 -9.42 35.38 26.66
CA ASP A 30 -8.02 35.17 27.04
C ASP A 30 -7.95 34.17 28.20
N GLU A 31 -7.26 33.05 27.98
CA GLU A 31 -7.18 31.93 28.92
C GLU A 31 -5.71 31.68 29.33
N PRO A 32 -5.39 31.53 30.63
CA PRO A 32 -4.00 31.43 31.10
C PRO A 32 -3.35 30.07 30.76
N VAL A 33 -2.06 30.03 30.41
CA VAL A 33 -1.36 28.79 30.01
C VAL A 33 0.01 28.60 30.69
N CYS A 34 0.42 27.34 30.91
CA CYS A 34 1.61 26.93 31.71
C CYS A 34 2.94 27.24 31.03
N CYS A 35 3.00 27.26 29.70
CA CYS A 35 4.25 27.44 28.94
C CYS A 35 3.97 27.90 27.49
N GLN A 36 5.03 28.30 26.78
CA GLN A 36 4.97 28.70 25.37
C GLN A 36 4.41 27.59 24.45
N GLY A 37 4.69 26.32 24.76
CA GLY A 37 4.11 25.20 24.02
C GLY A 37 2.59 25.13 24.18
N CYS A 38 2.07 25.37 25.38
CA CYS A 38 0.64 25.38 25.65
C CYS A 38 -0.07 26.61 25.07
N LEU A 39 0.62 27.74 25.00
CA LEU A 39 0.17 28.92 24.28
C LEU A 39 0.00 28.60 22.78
N ALA A 40 1.05 28.09 22.14
CA ALA A 40 1.05 27.80 20.71
C ALA A 40 -0.02 26.77 20.31
N VAL A 41 -0.20 25.69 21.09
CA VAL A 41 -1.26 24.70 20.84
C VAL A 41 -2.65 25.31 21.08
N ALA A 42 -2.78 26.18 22.08
CA ALA A 42 -4.04 26.80 22.43
C ALA A 42 -4.56 27.76 21.36
N GLU A 43 -3.68 28.59 20.82
CA GLU A 43 -3.97 29.50 19.72
C GLU A 43 -4.19 28.73 18.41
N LEU A 44 -3.36 27.73 18.09
CA LEU A 44 -3.54 26.91 16.88
C LEU A 44 -4.92 26.24 16.81
N ILE A 45 -5.40 25.69 17.93
CA ILE A 45 -6.75 25.09 18.02
C ILE A 45 -7.84 26.16 17.89
N GLY A 46 -7.61 27.34 18.47
CA GLY A 46 -8.50 28.49 18.35
C GLY A 46 -8.64 28.95 16.89
N ASP A 47 -7.51 29.20 16.24
CA ASP A 47 -7.39 29.71 14.87
C ASP A 47 -7.92 28.73 13.82
N ALA A 48 -7.83 27.42 14.08
CA ALA A 48 -8.43 26.39 13.24
C ALA A 48 -9.97 26.35 13.32
N GLY A 49 -10.62 27.23 14.08
CA GLY A 49 -12.07 27.21 14.32
C GLY A 49 -12.52 26.01 15.14
N LEU A 50 -11.59 25.33 15.81
CA LEU A 50 -11.83 24.11 16.60
C LEU A 50 -11.96 24.44 18.10
N SER A 51 -12.37 25.67 18.45
CA SER A 51 -12.44 26.12 19.85
C SER A 51 -13.39 25.27 20.72
N ASP A 52 -14.37 24.60 20.10
CA ASP A 52 -15.23 23.60 20.73
C ASP A 52 -14.44 22.42 21.35
N TYR A 53 -13.20 22.16 20.91
CA TYR A 53 -12.26 21.25 21.56
C TYR A 53 -12.14 21.51 23.07
N TYR A 54 -12.07 22.78 23.48
CA TYR A 54 -11.93 23.17 24.88
C TYR A 54 -13.21 22.96 25.70
N ARG A 55 -14.37 22.97 25.04
CA ARG A 55 -15.67 22.70 25.65
C ARG A 55 -15.89 21.20 25.87
N PHE A 56 -15.37 20.35 24.98
CA PHE A 56 -15.64 18.90 24.98
C PHE A 56 -14.48 18.03 25.47
N ARG A 57 -13.30 18.61 25.72
CA ARG A 57 -12.19 17.91 26.38
C ARG A 57 -12.54 17.60 27.84
N THR A 58 -11.93 16.55 28.36
CA THR A 58 -12.16 16.10 29.76
C THR A 58 -10.87 15.75 30.51
N ALA A 59 -9.75 15.76 29.79
CA ALA A 59 -8.42 15.74 30.36
C ALA A 59 -7.72 16.97 29.80
N ALA A 60 -6.82 17.52 30.58
CA ALA A 60 -6.00 18.59 30.08
C ALA A 60 -5.07 18.06 28.98
N GLY A 61 -4.68 18.93 28.04
CA GLY A 61 -3.73 18.61 27.00
C GLY A 61 -2.44 18.06 27.61
N VAL A 62 -1.80 17.12 26.91
CA VAL A 62 -0.47 16.67 27.34
C VAL A 62 0.44 17.88 27.23
N ARG A 63 1.13 18.26 28.32
CA ARG A 63 2.16 19.29 28.26
C ARG A 63 3.10 18.91 27.12
N PRO A 64 3.20 19.72 26.05
CA PRO A 64 4.18 19.46 25.01
C PRO A 64 5.54 19.39 25.69
N ASP A 65 6.36 18.38 25.36
CA ASP A 65 7.73 18.31 25.86
C ASP A 65 8.34 19.71 25.74
N SER A 66 8.77 20.24 26.88
CA SER A 66 9.19 21.63 26.99
C SER A 66 10.19 21.92 25.87
N PRO A 67 10.05 23.01 25.08
CA PRO A 67 10.92 23.32 23.94
C PRO A 67 12.37 23.65 24.35
N THR A 68 12.75 23.35 25.60
CA THR A 68 14.09 23.51 26.16
C THR A 68 15.04 22.37 25.78
N GLY A 69 14.56 21.31 25.13
CA GLY A 69 15.41 20.40 24.36
C GLY A 69 15.45 20.84 22.89
N PRO A 70 16.54 20.57 22.14
CA PRO A 70 16.58 20.88 20.72
C PRO A 70 15.36 20.24 20.05
N ASP A 71 14.59 21.06 19.32
CA ASP A 71 13.42 20.59 18.59
C ASP A 71 13.83 19.45 17.66
N ARG A 72 13.56 18.21 18.08
CA ARG A 72 13.96 17.01 17.34
C ARG A 72 13.43 16.99 15.90
N TRP A 73 12.40 17.79 15.61
CA TRP A 73 11.82 17.90 14.28
C TRP A 73 12.51 18.93 13.41
N SER A 74 13.23 19.92 13.97
CA SER A 74 13.92 20.97 13.20
C SER A 74 14.99 20.40 12.27
N VAL A 75 15.54 19.24 12.62
CA VAL A 75 16.50 18.48 11.80
C VAL A 75 15.89 18.11 10.43
N TYR A 76 14.58 17.89 10.36
CA TYR A 76 13.86 17.64 9.10
C TYR A 76 13.50 18.92 8.33
N GLY A 77 13.93 20.09 8.81
CA GLY A 77 13.94 21.32 8.02
C GLY A 77 15.15 21.40 7.08
N ASP A 78 16.20 20.59 7.33
CA ASP A 78 17.34 20.49 6.42
C ASP A 78 16.95 19.69 5.16
N PRO A 79 17.08 20.26 3.94
CA PRO A 79 16.76 19.58 2.70
C PRO A 79 17.50 18.26 2.51
N GLN A 80 18.75 18.13 2.98
CA GLN A 80 19.54 16.90 2.81
C GLN A 80 19.00 15.76 3.67
N ILE A 81 18.49 16.08 4.86
CA ILE A 81 17.92 15.10 5.79
C ILE A 81 16.48 14.77 5.43
N ALA A 82 15.75 15.74 4.89
CA ALA A 82 14.35 15.57 4.49
C ALA A 82 14.21 14.88 3.11
N ALA A 83 15.18 15.04 2.20
CA ALA A 83 15.15 14.51 0.83
C ALA A 83 14.81 13.01 0.72
N PRO A 84 15.30 12.10 1.59
CA PRO A 84 14.92 10.69 1.53
C PRO A 84 13.42 10.45 1.75
N PHE A 85 12.78 11.32 2.56
CA PHE A 85 11.40 11.18 3.03
C PHE A 85 10.38 12.00 2.24
N ILE A 86 10.83 13.04 1.54
CA ILE A 86 10.01 13.94 0.74
C ILE A 86 9.98 13.49 -0.72
N ARG A 87 8.85 13.69 -1.39
CA ARG A 87 8.68 13.53 -2.83
C ARG A 87 8.08 14.76 -3.46
N SER A 88 8.78 15.27 -4.45
CA SER A 88 8.45 16.48 -5.16
C SER A 88 7.71 16.17 -6.46
N SER A 89 6.55 16.79 -6.66
CA SER A 89 5.77 16.75 -7.89
C SER A 89 5.34 18.18 -8.24
N GLY A 90 6.03 18.80 -9.21
CA GLY A 90 5.89 20.24 -9.45
C GLY A 90 6.19 21.05 -8.18
N ASP A 91 5.23 21.89 -7.79
CA ASP A 91 5.28 22.74 -6.59
C ASP A 91 4.82 22.04 -5.31
N GLU A 92 4.44 20.77 -5.38
CA GLU A 92 3.98 19.98 -4.24
C GLU A 92 5.05 19.02 -3.75
N ASP A 93 5.13 18.87 -2.44
CA ASP A 93 5.93 17.89 -1.74
C ASP A 93 5.00 16.94 -0.97
N SER A 94 5.34 15.66 -0.93
CA SER A 94 4.57 14.63 -0.22
C SER A 94 5.46 13.72 0.62
N ALA A 95 4.96 13.27 1.76
CA ALA A 95 5.64 12.33 2.64
C ALA A 95 4.66 11.33 3.24
N THR A 96 5.15 10.10 3.45
CA THR A 96 4.43 9.09 4.25
C THR A 96 5.05 9.02 5.63
N LEU A 97 4.22 9.08 6.66
CA LEU A 97 4.59 9.10 8.07
C LEU A 97 3.99 7.90 8.79
N ALA A 98 4.76 7.24 9.64
CA ALA A 98 4.25 6.30 10.64
C ALA A 98 3.86 7.09 11.89
N ILE A 99 2.63 6.91 12.37
CA ILE A 99 2.09 7.67 13.51
C ILE A 99 1.91 6.73 14.70
N ASP A 100 2.70 6.94 15.75
CA ASP A 100 2.48 6.25 17.02
C ASP A 100 1.19 6.77 17.69
N GLY A 101 0.41 5.85 18.26
CA GLY A 101 -0.88 6.15 18.88
C GLY A 101 -2.07 6.23 17.92
N LEU A 102 -1.88 6.03 16.61
CA LEU A 102 -2.96 6.02 15.61
C LEU A 102 -3.77 4.71 15.66
N ARG A 103 -4.76 4.65 16.57
CA ARG A 103 -5.50 3.42 16.91
C ARG A 103 -6.91 3.30 16.35
N CYS A 104 -7.55 4.39 15.94
CA CYS A 104 -8.93 4.36 15.47
C CYS A 104 -9.20 5.36 14.34
N ALA A 105 -10.31 5.15 13.62
CA ALA A 105 -10.77 6.04 12.56
C ALA A 105 -10.96 7.49 13.03
N ALA A 106 -11.33 7.69 14.31
CA ALA A 106 -11.48 9.00 14.91
C ALA A 106 -10.14 9.75 15.09
N CYS A 107 -9.06 9.03 15.39
CA CYS A 107 -7.70 9.61 15.44
C CYS A 107 -7.22 10.00 14.05
N ALA A 108 -7.49 9.14 13.05
CA ALA A 108 -7.19 9.43 11.65
C ALA A 108 -7.91 10.70 11.20
N TRP A 109 -9.24 10.77 11.42
CA TRP A 109 -10.07 11.93 11.07
C TRP A 109 -9.58 13.23 11.72
N LEU A 110 -9.20 13.21 13.00
CA LEU A 110 -8.70 14.41 13.69
C LEU A 110 -7.40 14.92 13.05
N ILE A 111 -6.44 14.03 12.80
CA ILE A 111 -5.17 14.39 12.17
C ILE A 111 -5.41 14.94 10.76
N GLU A 112 -6.24 14.26 9.95
CA GLU A 112 -6.62 14.71 8.62
C GLU A 112 -7.23 16.11 8.65
N ARG A 113 -8.20 16.35 9.55
CA ARG A 113 -8.92 17.63 9.62
C ARG A 113 -8.04 18.79 10.04
N VAL A 114 -7.14 18.57 11.00
CA VAL A 114 -6.20 19.62 11.46
C VAL A 114 -5.15 19.93 10.39
N LEU A 115 -4.61 18.90 9.73
CA LEU A 115 -3.65 19.11 8.64
C LEU A 115 -4.30 19.80 7.44
N GLN A 116 -5.49 19.37 7.02
CA GLN A 116 -6.25 20.04 5.95
C GLN A 116 -6.63 21.49 6.27
N GLY A 117 -6.72 21.83 7.56
CA GLY A 117 -6.95 23.20 8.01
C GLY A 117 -5.72 24.12 7.93
N ARG A 118 -4.51 23.59 7.72
CA ARG A 118 -3.30 24.41 7.58
C ARG A 118 -3.13 24.96 6.16
N PRO A 119 -2.83 26.26 6.02
CA PRO A 119 -2.42 26.84 4.74
C PRO A 119 -1.23 26.06 4.16
N GLY A 120 -1.31 25.71 2.88
CA GLY A 120 -0.28 24.98 2.16
C GLY A 120 -0.41 23.46 2.17
N VAL A 121 -1.26 22.85 3.01
CA VAL A 121 -1.58 21.41 2.89
C VAL A 121 -2.60 21.19 1.77
N VAL A 122 -2.28 20.31 0.84
CA VAL A 122 -3.13 19.96 -0.31
C VAL A 122 -3.98 18.74 0.01
N GLU A 123 -3.36 17.69 0.57
CA GLU A 123 -4.03 16.45 0.93
C GLU A 123 -3.44 15.91 2.24
N ALA A 124 -4.30 15.37 3.12
CA ALA A 124 -3.88 14.57 4.25
C ALA A 124 -4.85 13.39 4.39
N THR A 125 -4.30 12.17 4.33
CA THR A 125 -5.06 10.92 4.39
C THR A 125 -4.37 9.96 5.37
N ALA A 126 -5.08 9.58 6.44
CA ALA A 126 -4.58 8.71 7.49
C ALA A 126 -5.31 7.37 7.51
N ASN A 127 -4.57 6.29 7.66
CA ASN A 127 -5.12 4.96 7.79
C ASN A 127 -4.78 4.37 9.15
N ALA A 128 -5.76 4.37 10.05
CA ALA A 128 -5.60 3.77 11.38
C ALA A 128 -5.34 2.26 11.37
N ALA A 129 -5.70 1.56 10.29
CA ALA A 129 -5.43 0.13 10.13
C ALA A 129 -3.99 -0.16 9.73
N THR A 130 -3.25 0.80 9.17
CA THR A 130 -1.81 0.65 8.86
C THR A 130 -0.93 1.51 9.76
N GLY A 131 -1.49 2.52 10.43
CA GLY A 131 -0.76 3.43 11.30
C GLY A 131 0.02 4.46 10.48
N ARG A 132 -0.40 4.69 9.24
CA ARG A 132 0.27 5.56 8.28
C ARG A 132 -0.56 6.78 7.96
N LEU A 133 0.13 7.88 7.71
CA LEU A 133 -0.42 9.13 7.22
C LEU A 133 0.34 9.50 5.95
N LEU A 134 -0.40 9.77 4.87
CA LEU A 134 0.12 10.40 3.67
C LEU A 134 -0.28 11.87 3.75
N VAL A 135 0.69 12.75 3.58
CA VAL A 135 0.47 14.19 3.57
C VAL A 135 1.18 14.81 2.37
N THR A 136 0.46 15.66 1.66
CA THR A 136 0.91 16.42 0.50
C THR A 136 0.72 17.90 0.80
N TRP A 137 1.75 18.71 0.57
CA TRP A 137 1.76 20.14 0.84
C TRP A 137 2.52 20.90 -0.24
N ARG A 138 2.32 22.22 -0.34
CA ARG A 138 3.05 23.08 -1.27
C ARG A 138 4.43 23.42 -0.71
N ARG A 139 5.48 23.15 -1.48
CA ARG A 139 6.89 23.32 -1.05
C ARG A 139 7.21 24.74 -0.59
N ALA A 140 6.59 25.73 -1.22
CA ALA A 140 6.82 27.14 -0.90
C ALA A 140 6.18 27.60 0.42
N GLU A 141 5.16 26.90 0.92
CA GLU A 141 4.35 27.32 2.07
C GLU A 141 4.67 26.53 3.35
N LEU A 142 5.11 25.27 3.23
CA LEU A 142 5.32 24.35 4.34
C LEU A 142 6.57 23.48 4.14
N ASP A 143 7.22 23.12 5.25
CA ASP A 143 8.27 22.11 5.28
C ASP A 143 7.87 20.87 6.10
N LEU A 144 8.63 19.77 5.96
CA LEU A 144 8.37 18.53 6.67
C LEU A 144 8.45 18.69 8.20
N SER A 145 9.36 19.52 8.72
CA SER A 145 9.48 19.78 10.15
C SER A 145 8.20 20.38 10.73
N GLN A 146 7.59 21.31 10.01
CA GLN A 146 6.36 21.99 10.40
C GLN A 146 5.17 21.02 10.38
N VAL A 147 5.12 20.11 9.40
CA VAL A 147 4.12 19.03 9.36
C VAL A 147 4.26 18.12 10.58
N LEU A 148 5.47 17.63 10.86
CA LEU A 148 5.76 16.79 12.03
C LEU A 148 5.40 17.49 13.35
N ARG A 149 5.74 18.77 13.50
CA ARG A 149 5.36 19.57 14.68
C ARG A 149 3.85 19.65 14.87
N THR A 150 3.07 19.83 13.80
CA THR A 150 1.59 19.86 13.89
C THR A 150 1.06 18.59 14.53
N ILE A 151 1.56 17.44 14.06
CA ILE A 151 1.08 16.14 14.51
C ILE A 151 1.54 15.90 15.95
N ALA A 152 2.76 16.31 16.29
CA ALA A 152 3.27 16.28 17.65
C ALA A 152 2.45 17.15 18.63
N GLN A 153 2.02 18.33 18.19
CA GLN A 153 1.17 19.25 18.94
C GLN A 153 -0.22 18.65 19.24
N LEU A 154 -0.70 17.70 18.43
CA LEU A 154 -1.92 16.94 18.67
C LEU A 154 -1.73 15.79 19.67
N GLY A 155 -0.51 15.56 20.16
CA GLY A 155 -0.18 14.49 21.10
C GLY A 155 0.12 13.15 20.44
N TYR A 156 0.41 13.12 19.13
CA TYR A 156 0.88 11.93 18.43
C TYR A 156 2.40 11.99 18.22
N LEU A 157 3.07 10.84 18.09
CA LEU A 157 4.49 10.79 17.74
C LEU A 157 4.63 10.46 16.24
N PRO A 158 4.87 11.44 15.36
CA PRO A 158 5.07 11.16 13.95
C PRO A 158 6.52 10.75 13.68
N HIS A 159 6.70 9.75 12.82
CA HIS A 159 7.99 9.30 12.34
C HIS A 159 7.99 9.29 10.82
N PRO A 160 8.92 9.98 10.14
CA PRO A 160 9.15 9.76 8.72
C PRO A 160 9.36 8.28 8.46
N LEU A 161 8.69 7.74 7.44
CA LEU A 161 8.66 6.31 7.21
C LEU A 161 10.07 5.82 6.81
N SER A 162 10.75 5.18 7.75
CA SER A 162 12.04 4.52 7.56
C SER A 162 11.95 3.07 8.02
N ALA A 163 12.69 2.17 7.38
CA ALA A 163 12.62 0.74 7.67
C ALA A 163 13.02 0.38 9.12
N GLN A 164 13.90 1.17 9.74
CA GLN A 164 14.30 1.01 11.14
C GLN A 164 13.27 1.60 12.10
N GLY A 165 12.76 2.81 11.83
CA GLY A 165 11.78 3.47 12.71
C GLY A 165 10.46 2.70 12.83
N THR A 166 10.00 2.04 11.77
CA THR A 166 8.79 1.22 11.81
C THR A 166 8.95 -0.04 12.65
N ALA A 167 10.11 -0.70 12.60
CA ALA A 167 10.36 -1.94 13.33
C ALA A 167 10.37 -1.70 14.86
N ASP A 168 10.98 -0.61 15.30
CA ASP A 168 11.05 -0.25 16.71
C ASP A 168 9.66 0.05 17.30
N LEU A 169 8.83 0.80 16.56
CA LEU A 169 7.45 1.11 16.95
C LEU A 169 6.60 -0.16 17.05
N GLN A 170 6.66 -1.04 16.03
CA GLN A 170 5.95 -2.32 16.05
C GLN A 170 6.39 -3.20 17.23
N GLN A 171 7.69 -3.20 17.55
CA GLN A 171 8.21 -3.98 18.66
C GLN A 171 7.78 -3.41 20.02
N ALA A 172 7.74 -2.09 20.18
CA ALA A 172 7.21 -1.43 21.38
C ALA A 172 5.72 -1.73 21.58
N GLU A 173 4.91 -1.59 20.52
CA GLU A 173 3.47 -1.92 20.54
C GLU A 173 3.25 -3.39 20.92
N ARG A 174 4.02 -4.31 20.33
CA ARG A 174 3.94 -5.74 20.64
C ARG A 174 4.30 -6.05 22.09
N ARG A 175 5.31 -5.37 22.66
CA ARG A 175 5.68 -5.54 24.07
C ARG A 175 4.57 -5.05 25.01
N ASP A 176 3.96 -3.89 24.74
CA ASP A 176 2.81 -3.39 25.54
C ASP A 176 1.62 -4.35 25.46
N ALA A 177 1.28 -4.82 24.25
CA ALA A 177 0.18 -5.77 24.05
C ALA A 177 0.42 -7.11 24.78
N LEU A 178 1.65 -7.63 24.76
CA LEU A 178 2.02 -8.84 25.51
C LEU A 178 1.91 -8.65 27.02
N ARG A 179 2.35 -7.50 27.57
CA ARG A 179 2.22 -7.20 29.00
C ARG A 179 0.76 -7.18 29.44
N ARG A 180 -0.11 -6.52 28.66
CA ARG A 180 -1.55 -6.48 28.94
C ARG A 180 -2.19 -7.86 28.83
N LEU A 181 -1.81 -8.64 27.82
CA LEU A 181 -2.28 -10.02 27.66
C LEU A 181 -1.84 -10.90 28.83
N ALA A 182 -0.60 -10.74 29.31
CA ALA A 182 -0.10 -11.48 30.47
C ALA A 182 -0.87 -11.11 31.74
N VAL A 183 -1.11 -9.82 32.00
CA VAL A 183 -1.92 -9.37 33.15
C VAL A 183 -3.34 -9.91 33.07
N ALA A 184 -3.98 -9.82 31.90
CA ALA A 184 -5.33 -10.34 31.70
C ALA A 184 -5.40 -11.86 31.86
N GLY A 185 -4.42 -12.59 31.32
CA GLY A 185 -4.36 -14.05 31.39
C GLY A 185 -4.09 -14.56 32.79
N LEU A 186 -3.11 -13.99 33.49
CA LEU A 186 -2.84 -14.32 34.88
C LEU A 186 -4.06 -14.01 35.75
N GLY A 187 -4.64 -12.82 35.62
CA GLY A 187 -5.83 -12.45 36.39
C GLY A 187 -7.02 -13.37 36.14
N MET A 188 -7.30 -13.70 34.87
CA MET A 188 -8.34 -14.66 34.50
C MET A 188 -8.08 -16.05 35.09
N MET A 189 -6.87 -16.60 34.96
CA MET A 189 -6.55 -17.92 35.49
C MET A 189 -6.72 -17.98 37.01
N GLN A 190 -6.28 -16.93 37.73
CA GLN A 190 -6.42 -16.89 39.18
C GLN A 190 -7.88 -16.74 39.62
N VAL A 191 -8.66 -15.83 39.02
CA VAL A 191 -10.09 -15.70 39.36
C VAL A 191 -10.87 -16.97 39.01
N MET A 192 -10.59 -17.59 37.87
CA MET A 192 -11.23 -18.86 37.47
C MET A 192 -10.90 -20.00 38.43
N MET A 193 -9.70 -20.04 39.02
CA MET A 193 -9.36 -21.05 40.03
C MET A 193 -10.30 -21.01 41.24
N PHE A 194 -10.67 -19.80 41.70
CA PHE A 194 -11.63 -19.63 42.80
C PHE A 194 -13.07 -19.88 42.34
N ALA A 195 -13.46 -19.35 41.17
CA ALA A 195 -14.80 -19.52 40.62
C ALA A 195 -15.14 -20.98 40.32
N VAL A 196 -14.19 -21.78 39.83
CA VAL A 196 -14.38 -23.23 39.62
C VAL A 196 -14.63 -23.95 40.93
N GLY A 197 -14.02 -23.52 42.04
CA GLY A 197 -14.33 -24.05 43.37
C GLY A 197 -15.79 -23.77 43.78
N GLU A 198 -16.28 -22.57 43.50
CA GLU A 198 -17.69 -22.19 43.75
C GLU A 198 -18.66 -22.98 42.85
N TYR A 199 -18.35 -23.10 41.56
CA TYR A 199 -19.16 -23.91 40.64
C TYR A 199 -19.18 -25.38 41.03
N ALA A 200 -18.03 -25.96 41.38
CA ALA A 200 -17.93 -27.36 41.79
C ALA A 200 -18.80 -27.65 43.03
N ALA A 201 -18.76 -26.77 44.03
CA ALA A 201 -19.61 -26.89 45.21
C ALA A 201 -21.11 -26.78 44.88
N GLN A 202 -21.49 -25.88 43.97
CA GLN A 202 -22.87 -25.80 43.47
C GLN A 202 -23.31 -27.09 42.75
N PHE A 203 -22.42 -27.71 41.96
CA PHE A 203 -22.71 -28.96 41.25
C PHE A 203 -22.76 -30.20 42.17
N THR A 204 -21.91 -30.26 43.19
CA THR A 204 -21.90 -31.37 44.17
C THR A 204 -22.95 -31.21 45.26
N GLY A 205 -23.59 -30.03 45.35
CA GLY A 205 -24.53 -29.68 46.42
C GLY A 205 -23.85 -29.40 47.76
N GLU A 206 -22.53 -29.23 47.77
CA GLU A 206 -21.76 -28.89 48.96
C GLU A 206 -21.91 -27.40 49.29
N VAL A 207 -22.16 -27.09 50.57
CA VAL A 207 -22.31 -25.71 51.03
C VAL A 207 -20.93 -25.17 51.42
N ILE A 208 -20.42 -24.21 50.66
CA ILE A 208 -19.21 -23.47 51.02
C ILE A 208 -19.50 -22.64 52.27
N GLN A 209 -18.60 -22.69 53.26
CA GLN A 209 -18.71 -21.87 54.46
C GLN A 209 -18.81 -20.37 54.07
N PRO A 210 -19.70 -19.58 54.69
CA PRO A 210 -19.95 -18.18 54.30
C PRO A 210 -18.69 -17.31 54.32
N ASP A 211 -17.78 -17.57 55.25
CA ASP A 211 -16.50 -16.85 55.41
C ASP A 211 -15.55 -17.12 54.24
N ILE A 212 -15.50 -18.38 53.76
CA ILE A 212 -14.66 -18.78 52.62
C ILE A 212 -15.19 -18.17 51.32
N HIS A 213 -16.50 -18.19 51.13
CA HIS A 213 -17.14 -17.57 49.96
C HIS A 213 -16.92 -16.05 49.93
N SER A 214 -17.00 -15.38 51.09
CA SER A 214 -16.70 -13.94 51.20
C SER A 214 -15.23 -13.64 50.92
N LEU A 215 -14.31 -14.50 51.38
CA LEU A 215 -12.88 -14.42 51.07
C LEU A 215 -12.63 -14.57 49.56
N PHE A 216 -13.25 -15.56 48.90
CA PHE A 216 -13.10 -15.76 47.46
C PHE A 216 -13.58 -14.55 46.65
N ARG A 217 -14.68 -13.93 47.05
CA ARG A 217 -15.18 -12.68 46.45
C ARG A 217 -14.19 -11.54 46.59
N LEU A 218 -13.62 -11.34 47.78
CA LEU A 218 -12.66 -10.27 48.05
C LEU A 218 -11.34 -10.47 47.29
N VAL A 219 -10.83 -11.71 47.27
CA VAL A 219 -9.62 -12.05 46.51
C VAL A 219 -9.86 -11.88 45.01
N SER A 220 -11.01 -12.31 44.50
CA SER A 220 -11.39 -12.13 43.10
C SER A 220 -11.51 -10.65 42.73
N LEU A 221 -12.03 -9.81 43.61
CA LEU A 221 -12.04 -8.35 43.44
C LEU A 221 -10.61 -7.79 43.33
N LEU A 222 -9.72 -8.16 44.26
CA LEU A 222 -8.33 -7.69 44.28
C LEU A 222 -7.61 -8.02 42.97
N ILE A 223 -7.84 -9.23 42.43
CA ILE A 223 -7.23 -9.71 41.19
C ILE A 223 -7.90 -9.11 39.95
N ALA A 224 -9.22 -8.94 39.94
CA ALA A 224 -9.96 -8.37 38.80
C ALA A 224 -9.67 -6.88 38.60
N THR A 225 -9.34 -6.15 39.67
CA THR A 225 -9.05 -4.71 39.64
C THR A 225 -7.90 -4.34 38.69
N PRO A 226 -6.69 -4.94 38.75
CA PRO A 226 -5.63 -4.66 37.78
C PRO A 226 -5.99 -5.13 36.36
N VAL A 227 -6.80 -6.18 36.20
CA VAL A 227 -7.27 -6.60 34.87
C VAL A 227 -8.14 -5.51 34.23
N ILE A 228 -9.08 -4.95 34.99
CA ILE A 228 -9.95 -3.86 34.51
C ILE A 228 -9.19 -2.54 34.37
N GLY A 229 -8.40 -2.17 35.39
CA GLY A 229 -7.71 -0.88 35.45
C GLY A 229 -6.51 -0.75 34.52
N TYR A 230 -5.83 -1.85 34.19
CA TYR A 230 -4.66 -1.85 33.30
C TYR A 230 -4.92 -2.55 31.97
N ALA A 231 -5.35 -3.82 31.97
CA ALA A 231 -5.51 -4.55 30.71
C ALA A 231 -6.69 -4.04 29.87
N ALA A 232 -7.82 -3.71 30.50
CA ALA A 232 -9.00 -3.16 29.80
C ALA A 232 -8.96 -1.63 29.60
N ALA A 233 -7.99 -0.91 30.16
CA ALA A 233 -7.86 0.55 30.01
C ALA A 233 -7.96 1.06 28.56
N PRO A 234 -7.37 0.39 27.54
CA PRO A 234 -7.51 0.84 26.16
C PRO A 234 -8.96 0.79 25.63
N VAL A 235 -9.78 -0.14 26.11
CA VAL A 235 -11.22 -0.23 25.76
C VAL A 235 -11.95 0.98 26.33
N PHE A 236 -11.78 1.28 27.61
CA PHE A 236 -12.43 2.44 28.23
C PHE A 236 -11.98 3.75 27.56
N ALA A 237 -10.68 3.91 27.32
CA ALA A 237 -10.16 5.07 26.61
C ALA A 237 -10.74 5.21 25.19
N GLY A 238 -10.89 4.09 24.46
CA GLY A 238 -11.49 4.04 23.14
C GLY A 238 -12.98 4.39 23.13
N ALA A 239 -13.74 3.85 24.08
CA ALA A 239 -15.19 4.08 24.24
C ALA A 239 -15.47 5.57 24.47
N VAL A 240 -14.76 6.13 25.44
CA VAL A 240 -14.87 7.51 25.85
C VAL A 240 -14.47 8.46 24.71
N ARG A 241 -13.40 8.15 23.98
CA ARG A 241 -12.97 8.91 22.80
C ARG A 241 -14.03 8.89 21.70
N SER A 242 -14.63 7.73 21.43
CA SER A 242 -15.66 7.57 20.40
C SER A 242 -16.90 8.41 20.71
N LEU A 243 -17.41 8.32 21.94
CA LEU A 243 -18.59 9.06 22.37
C LEU A 243 -18.40 10.58 22.29
N ARG A 244 -17.21 11.09 22.66
CA ARG A 244 -16.90 12.53 22.54
C ARG A 244 -16.87 13.04 21.11
N LEU A 245 -16.54 12.17 20.17
CA LEU A 245 -16.49 12.50 18.74
C LEU A 245 -17.84 12.25 18.05
N GLY A 246 -18.91 11.96 18.81
CA GLY A 246 -20.23 11.68 18.25
C GLY A 246 -20.30 10.39 17.42
N ALA A 247 -19.35 9.47 17.63
CA ALA A 247 -19.27 8.21 16.89
C ALA A 247 -19.47 7.01 17.84
N ILE A 248 -20.01 5.91 17.31
CA ILE A 248 -20.14 4.65 18.05
C ILE A 248 -19.19 3.63 17.42
N ASN A 249 -18.24 3.14 18.23
CA ASN A 249 -17.29 2.11 17.86
C ASN A 249 -17.43 0.87 18.77
N MET A 250 -16.68 -0.19 18.47
CA MET A 250 -16.75 -1.45 19.24
C MET A 250 -16.43 -1.29 20.73
N ASP A 251 -15.68 -0.26 21.11
CA ASP A 251 -15.28 -0.04 22.49
C ASP A 251 -16.45 0.44 23.35
N VAL A 252 -17.44 1.13 22.77
CA VAL A 252 -18.58 1.69 23.51
C VAL A 252 -19.41 0.61 24.22
N PRO A 253 -20.04 -0.37 23.52
CA PRO A 253 -20.84 -1.39 24.20
C PRO A 253 -19.99 -2.27 25.13
N VAL A 254 -18.74 -2.58 24.74
CA VAL A 254 -17.82 -3.40 25.55
C VAL A 254 -17.42 -2.67 26.83
N GLY A 255 -17.10 -1.38 26.74
CA GLY A 255 -16.75 -0.55 27.89
C GLY A 255 -17.94 -0.39 28.84
N ILE A 256 -19.15 -0.21 28.31
CA ILE A 256 -20.39 -0.18 29.12
C ILE A 256 -20.57 -1.52 29.83
N ALA A 257 -20.48 -2.64 29.11
CA ALA A 257 -20.62 -3.98 29.68
C ALA A 257 -19.60 -4.25 30.81
N LEU A 258 -18.32 -4.02 30.55
CA LEU A 258 -17.26 -4.23 31.53
C LEU A 258 -17.40 -3.30 32.74
N GLY A 259 -17.73 -2.02 32.51
CA GLY A 259 -17.93 -1.04 33.57
C GLY A 259 -19.12 -1.40 34.48
N LEU A 260 -20.28 -1.72 33.89
CA LEU A 260 -21.48 -2.12 34.63
C LEU A 260 -21.24 -3.41 35.42
N ALA A 261 -20.68 -4.44 34.77
CA ALA A 261 -20.39 -5.71 35.41
C ALA A 261 -19.42 -5.56 36.59
N TYR A 262 -18.36 -4.76 36.42
CA TYR A 262 -17.37 -4.56 37.47
C TYR A 262 -17.94 -3.76 38.64
N VAL A 263 -18.63 -2.64 38.39
CA VAL A 263 -19.24 -1.83 39.46
C VAL A 263 -20.28 -2.64 40.24
N ALA A 264 -21.14 -3.40 39.55
CA ALA A 264 -22.11 -4.27 40.20
C ALA A 264 -21.43 -5.37 41.04
N SER A 265 -20.37 -5.98 40.52
CA SER A 265 -19.62 -7.03 41.24
C SER A 265 -18.90 -6.48 42.47
N VAL A 266 -18.31 -5.27 42.38
CA VAL A 266 -17.68 -4.58 43.51
C VAL A 266 -18.73 -4.31 44.59
N TRP A 267 -19.89 -3.76 44.21
CA TRP A 267 -20.98 -3.49 45.14
C TRP A 267 -21.46 -4.76 45.87
N ASN A 268 -21.75 -5.82 45.10
CA ASN A 268 -22.24 -7.09 45.64
C ASN A 268 -21.18 -7.82 46.49
N ALA A 269 -19.89 -7.65 46.19
CA ALA A 269 -18.80 -8.16 47.01
C ALA A 269 -18.69 -7.42 48.36
N LEU A 270 -18.86 -6.09 48.36
CA LEU A 270 -18.77 -5.27 49.58
C LEU A 270 -19.99 -5.41 50.49
N VAL A 271 -21.19 -5.53 49.93
CA VAL A 271 -22.45 -5.72 50.68
C VAL A 271 -22.67 -7.20 51.04
N ALA A 272 -21.80 -8.11 50.56
CA ALA A 272 -21.90 -9.56 50.74
C ALA A 272 -23.25 -10.16 50.30
N HIS A 273 -23.92 -9.52 49.34
CA HIS A 273 -25.23 -9.92 48.83
C HIS A 273 -25.27 -9.82 47.30
N GLY A 274 -25.95 -10.76 46.65
CA GLY A 274 -26.08 -10.83 45.19
C GLY A 274 -24.95 -11.60 44.50
N GLU A 275 -25.05 -11.74 43.19
CA GLU A 275 -24.07 -12.42 42.34
C GLU A 275 -22.90 -11.50 41.96
N VAL A 276 -21.72 -12.09 41.78
CA VAL A 276 -20.51 -11.40 41.31
C VAL A 276 -20.09 -11.99 39.97
N TYR A 277 -19.51 -11.16 39.11
CA TYR A 277 -19.16 -11.54 37.73
C TYR A 277 -17.66 -11.36 37.44
N PHE A 278 -16.80 -11.39 38.46
CA PHE A 278 -15.36 -11.16 38.30
C PHE A 278 -14.70 -12.17 37.34
N ASP A 279 -15.16 -13.42 37.35
CA ASP A 279 -14.72 -14.49 36.46
C ASP A 279 -15.08 -14.17 35.00
N SER A 280 -16.33 -13.80 34.75
CA SER A 280 -16.86 -13.44 33.44
C SER A 280 -16.15 -12.20 32.88
N ILE A 281 -15.90 -11.20 33.72
CA ILE A 281 -15.20 -9.97 33.36
C ILE A 281 -13.74 -10.26 32.99
N THR A 282 -13.00 -10.97 33.86
CA THR A 282 -11.58 -11.24 33.61
C THR A 282 -11.38 -12.15 32.40
N MET A 283 -12.27 -13.14 32.21
CA MET A 283 -12.31 -13.98 31.02
C MET A 283 -12.59 -13.18 29.75
N PHE A 284 -13.57 -12.27 29.78
CA PHE A 284 -13.87 -11.44 28.63
C PHE A 284 -12.71 -10.51 28.27
N VAL A 285 -12.09 -9.85 29.26
CA VAL A 285 -10.91 -8.98 29.03
C VAL A 285 -9.75 -9.78 28.45
N PHE A 286 -9.48 -10.99 28.95
CA PHE A 286 -8.43 -11.85 28.42
C PHE A 286 -8.67 -12.19 26.95
N PHE A 287 -9.85 -12.74 26.61
CA PHE A 287 -10.11 -13.15 25.24
C PHE A 287 -10.17 -11.97 24.27
N LEU A 288 -10.71 -10.82 24.70
CA LEU A 288 -10.68 -9.59 23.91
C LEU A 288 -9.24 -9.12 23.65
N THR A 289 -8.39 -9.15 24.68
CA THR A 289 -6.98 -8.77 24.56
C THR A 289 -6.22 -9.75 23.67
N LEU A 290 -6.49 -11.04 23.79
CA LEU A 290 -5.94 -12.08 22.93
C LEU A 290 -6.34 -11.88 21.47
N ALA A 291 -7.62 -11.61 21.20
CA ALA A 291 -8.11 -11.34 19.86
C ALA A 291 -7.44 -10.09 19.26
N ARG A 292 -7.29 -9.01 20.04
CA ARG A 292 -6.55 -7.80 19.64
C ARG A 292 -5.06 -8.06 19.39
N PHE A 293 -4.44 -8.90 20.22
CA PHE A 293 -3.04 -9.28 20.03
C PHE A 293 -2.83 -10.08 18.74
N VAL A 294 -3.71 -11.05 18.46
CA VAL A 294 -3.71 -11.81 17.21
C VAL A 294 -3.95 -10.88 16.02
N GLN A 295 -4.91 -9.97 16.13
CA GLN A 295 -5.20 -8.97 15.09
C GLN A 295 -3.99 -8.08 14.80
N MET A 296 -3.37 -7.50 15.83
CA MET A 296 -2.14 -6.70 15.72
C MET A 296 -1.03 -7.50 15.04
N SER A 297 -0.85 -8.76 15.43
CA SER A 297 0.16 -9.64 14.85
C SER A 297 -0.08 -9.90 13.35
N VAL A 298 -1.33 -10.05 12.91
CA VAL A 298 -1.68 -10.19 11.49
C VAL A 298 -1.43 -8.89 10.73
N ARG A 299 -1.82 -7.74 11.30
CA ARG A 299 -1.57 -6.41 10.72
C ARG A 299 -0.08 -6.12 10.54
N HIS A 300 0.74 -6.42 11.55
CA HIS A 300 2.20 -6.28 11.44
C HIS A 300 2.74 -7.14 10.31
N ARG A 301 2.36 -8.42 10.24
CA ARG A 301 2.78 -9.31 9.12
C ARG A 301 2.40 -8.78 7.74
N THR A 302 1.20 -8.19 7.58
CA THR A 302 0.81 -7.61 6.29
C THR A 302 1.61 -6.36 5.94
N THR A 303 2.01 -5.57 6.95
CA THR A 303 2.82 -4.35 6.78
C THR A 303 4.28 -4.72 6.50
N ASP A 304 4.81 -5.75 7.15
CA ASP A 304 6.19 -6.22 6.99
C ASP A 304 6.49 -6.69 5.57
N LEU A 305 5.51 -7.32 4.90
CA LEU A 305 5.63 -7.74 3.50
C LEU A 305 5.74 -6.54 2.56
N ALA A 306 5.09 -5.43 2.90
CA ALA A 306 5.22 -4.19 2.15
C ALA A 306 6.57 -3.53 2.38
N ASP A 307 7.02 -3.51 3.63
CA ASP A 307 8.29 -2.90 4.03
C ASP A 307 9.49 -3.74 3.59
N ALA A 308 9.29 -5.02 3.24
CA ALA A 308 10.34 -5.88 2.71
C ALA A 308 10.92 -5.35 1.38
N LEU A 309 10.09 -4.74 0.53
CA LEU A 309 10.56 -4.09 -0.70
C LEU A 309 11.40 -2.84 -0.39
N ALA A 310 10.99 -2.06 0.62
CA ALA A 310 11.70 -0.84 1.03
C ALA A 310 13.07 -1.12 1.70
N ARG A 311 13.24 -2.31 2.30
CA ARG A 311 14.48 -2.74 2.97
C ARG A 311 15.63 -3.11 2.02
N GLN A 312 15.42 -3.03 0.72
CA GLN A 312 16.36 -3.52 -0.29
C GLN A 312 17.34 -2.45 -0.76
N VAL A 313 17.22 -1.22 -0.27
CA VAL A 313 18.25 -0.19 -0.49
C VAL A 313 19.41 -0.47 0.48
N PRO A 314 20.65 -0.68 -0.01
CA PRO A 314 21.79 -0.95 0.86
C PRO A 314 22.12 0.25 1.76
N ALA A 315 22.72 0.01 2.93
CA ALA A 315 23.10 1.09 3.83
C ALA A 315 24.23 1.97 3.28
N HIS A 316 25.08 1.40 2.42
CA HIS A 316 26.24 2.05 1.82
C HIS A 316 26.39 1.63 0.35
N ALA A 317 26.98 2.51 -0.45
CA ALA A 317 27.33 2.33 -1.84
C ALA A 317 28.84 2.56 -2.01
N HIS A 318 29.48 1.78 -2.90
CA HIS A 318 30.88 1.95 -3.25
C HIS A 318 31.01 2.83 -4.50
N ARG A 319 31.29 4.13 -4.30
CA ARG A 319 31.53 5.08 -5.41
C ARG A 319 33.00 5.02 -5.83
N VAL A 320 33.23 5.07 -7.14
CA VAL A 320 34.58 5.18 -7.73
C VAL A 320 34.86 6.66 -7.96
N GLY A 321 35.64 7.26 -7.06
CA GLY A 321 36.08 8.66 -7.15
C GLY A 321 37.49 8.78 -7.75
N ALA A 322 37.97 10.02 -7.87
CA ALA A 322 39.31 10.32 -8.41
C ALA A 322 40.47 9.68 -7.61
N ASN A 323 40.26 9.46 -6.31
CA ASN A 323 41.25 8.87 -5.40
C ASN A 323 41.04 7.36 -5.16
N GLY A 324 40.16 6.70 -5.94
CA GLY A 324 39.81 5.30 -5.79
C GLY A 324 38.42 5.07 -5.20
N LEU A 325 38.24 3.92 -4.54
CA LEU A 325 36.94 3.47 -4.06
C LEU A 325 36.59 4.10 -2.70
N GLU A 326 35.42 4.74 -2.59
CA GLU A 326 34.90 5.33 -1.36
C GLU A 326 33.52 4.75 -1.00
N ALA A 327 33.28 4.53 0.31
CA ALA A 327 31.98 4.08 0.80
C ALA A 327 31.13 5.29 1.21
N VAL A 328 30.02 5.51 0.52
CA VAL A 328 29.10 6.64 0.75
C VAL A 328 27.68 6.13 1.02
N PRO A 329 26.85 6.85 1.79
CA PRO A 329 25.43 6.51 1.86
C PRO A 329 24.77 6.68 0.48
N PRO A 330 23.76 5.86 0.10
CA PRO A 330 23.13 5.97 -1.22
C PRO A 330 22.54 7.35 -1.52
N GLY A 331 22.12 8.09 -0.49
CA GLY A 331 21.61 9.46 -0.63
C GLY A 331 22.67 10.49 -1.04
N ALA A 332 23.96 10.17 -0.96
CA ALA A 332 25.05 11.03 -1.40
C ALA A 332 25.49 10.75 -2.86
N LEU A 333 24.90 9.76 -3.52
CA LEU A 333 25.16 9.50 -4.93
C LEU A 333 24.51 10.57 -5.80
N CYS A 334 25.20 10.97 -6.86
CA CYS A 334 24.72 11.87 -7.89
C CYS A 334 24.56 11.13 -9.22
N VAL A 335 23.68 11.63 -10.10
CA VAL A 335 23.60 11.14 -11.48
C VAL A 335 24.95 11.37 -12.18
N GLY A 336 25.45 10.34 -12.85
CA GLY A 336 26.78 10.32 -13.46
C GLY A 336 27.88 9.71 -12.59
N ASP A 337 27.66 9.52 -11.28
CA ASP A 337 28.60 8.80 -10.42
C ASP A 337 28.80 7.37 -10.94
N VAL A 338 30.02 6.84 -10.78
CA VAL A 338 30.31 5.42 -11.09
C VAL A 338 30.31 4.64 -9.78
N VAL A 339 29.47 3.61 -9.71
CA VAL A 339 29.42 2.69 -8.57
C VAL A 339 30.04 1.35 -8.96
N TRP A 340 30.79 0.77 -8.04
CA TRP A 340 31.33 -0.58 -8.17
C TRP A 340 30.51 -1.54 -7.30
N VAL A 341 29.92 -2.55 -7.92
CA VAL A 341 29.00 -3.48 -7.24
C VAL A 341 29.61 -4.88 -7.30
N ARG A 342 29.97 -5.42 -6.13
CA ARG A 342 30.60 -6.75 -6.02
C ARG A 342 29.58 -7.87 -6.21
N THR A 343 30.09 -9.08 -6.42
CA THR A 343 29.28 -10.29 -6.36
C THR A 343 28.57 -10.40 -5.00
N GLY A 344 27.26 -10.62 -5.03
CA GLY A 344 26.37 -10.67 -3.88
C GLY A 344 25.91 -9.30 -3.36
N GLU A 345 26.43 -8.18 -3.89
CA GLU A 345 25.98 -6.84 -3.49
C GLU A 345 24.75 -6.39 -4.27
N ILE A 346 24.00 -5.48 -3.64
CA ILE A 346 22.79 -4.88 -4.20
C ILE A 346 23.15 -3.58 -4.91
N PHE A 347 22.55 -3.34 -6.08
CA PHE A 347 22.68 -2.07 -6.77
C PHE A 347 22.03 -0.93 -5.95
N PRO A 348 22.79 0.12 -5.56
CA PRO A 348 22.29 1.17 -4.67
C PRO A 348 21.41 2.22 -5.38
N ALA A 349 21.48 2.28 -6.70
CA ALA A 349 20.84 3.28 -7.55
C ALA A 349 20.54 2.67 -8.93
N ASP A 350 19.66 3.30 -9.71
CA ASP A 350 19.46 2.90 -11.10
C ASP A 350 20.65 3.37 -11.93
N GLY A 351 21.02 2.61 -12.95
CA GLY A 351 22.21 2.89 -13.74
C GLY A 351 22.30 2.12 -15.04
N GLU A 352 23.49 2.16 -15.63
CA GLU A 352 23.85 1.48 -16.85
C GLU A 352 25.22 0.79 -16.67
N ILE A 353 25.37 -0.45 -17.13
CA ILE A 353 26.65 -1.16 -17.03
C ILE A 353 27.70 -0.47 -17.90
N LEU A 354 28.84 -0.12 -17.29
CA LEU A 354 29.99 0.46 -17.98
C LEU A 354 31.07 -0.58 -18.30
N ASP A 355 31.27 -1.54 -17.39
CA ASP A 355 32.41 -2.44 -17.40
C ASP A 355 32.02 -3.79 -16.77
N GLY A 356 32.26 -4.88 -17.51
CA GLY A 356 31.90 -6.26 -17.15
C GLY A 356 30.61 -6.79 -17.79
N GLU A 357 30.35 -8.09 -17.60
CA GLU A 357 29.06 -8.74 -17.88
C GLU A 357 28.40 -9.06 -16.53
N ALA A 358 27.25 -8.45 -16.26
CA ALA A 358 26.54 -8.67 -15.01
C ALA A 358 25.56 -9.84 -15.16
N GLN A 359 25.52 -10.71 -14.15
CA GLN A 359 24.36 -11.58 -13.92
C GLN A 359 23.59 -10.99 -12.75
N ILE A 360 22.35 -10.59 -12.99
CA ILE A 360 21.56 -9.84 -12.04
C ILE A 360 20.34 -10.66 -11.63
N ASP A 361 20.19 -10.89 -10.34
CA ASP A 361 18.95 -11.40 -9.77
C ASP A 361 17.96 -10.23 -9.64
N GLU A 362 16.98 -10.20 -10.53
CA GLU A 362 15.86 -9.26 -10.53
C GLU A 362 14.58 -9.85 -9.88
N ALA A 363 14.64 -11.03 -9.24
CA ALA A 363 13.47 -11.78 -8.76
C ALA A 363 12.52 -10.97 -7.88
N LEU A 364 13.05 -10.02 -7.13
CA LEU A 364 12.25 -9.15 -6.28
C LEU A 364 11.38 -8.16 -7.08
N LEU A 365 11.90 -7.66 -8.21
CA LEU A 365 11.21 -6.69 -9.07
C LEU A 365 10.36 -7.40 -10.13
N THR A 366 10.89 -8.46 -10.73
CA THR A 366 10.26 -9.16 -11.86
C THR A 366 9.46 -10.38 -11.45
N GLY A 367 9.74 -10.95 -10.27
CA GLY A 367 9.18 -12.23 -9.82
C GLY A 367 9.90 -13.45 -10.37
N GLU A 368 10.88 -13.27 -11.27
CA GLU A 368 11.58 -14.37 -11.94
C GLU A 368 12.75 -14.90 -11.12
N SER A 369 12.84 -16.21 -10.93
CA SER A 369 13.85 -16.81 -10.05
C SER A 369 15.22 -17.02 -10.73
N LEU A 370 15.32 -16.75 -12.04
CA LEU A 370 16.53 -16.97 -12.81
C LEU A 370 17.27 -15.63 -13.02
N PRO A 371 18.59 -15.57 -12.77
CA PRO A 371 19.37 -14.38 -13.03
C PRO A 371 19.38 -13.98 -14.51
N VAL A 372 19.20 -12.69 -14.77
CA VAL A 372 19.22 -12.09 -16.11
C VAL A 372 20.63 -11.61 -16.43
N ARG A 373 21.11 -11.88 -17.65
CA ARG A 373 22.39 -11.36 -18.13
C ARG A 373 22.23 -9.94 -18.65
N ARG A 374 23.13 -9.04 -18.24
CA ARG A 374 23.23 -7.66 -18.71
C ARG A 374 24.64 -7.38 -19.21
N ARG A 375 24.74 -6.73 -20.36
CA ARG A 375 26.00 -6.34 -21.02
C ARG A 375 26.27 -4.86 -20.80
N VAL A 376 27.47 -4.43 -21.17
CA VAL A 376 27.82 -3.00 -21.23
C VAL A 376 26.77 -2.26 -22.09
N GLY A 377 26.24 -1.17 -21.54
CA GLY A 377 25.15 -0.40 -22.15
C GLY A 377 23.75 -0.77 -21.66
N ASP A 378 23.58 -1.93 -21.02
CA ASP A 378 22.26 -2.34 -20.52
C ASP A 378 21.90 -1.64 -19.21
N PRO A 379 20.61 -1.33 -18.98
CA PRO A 379 20.14 -0.72 -17.75
C PRO A 379 20.15 -1.69 -16.57
N VAL A 380 20.45 -1.16 -15.39
CA VAL A 380 20.35 -1.85 -14.09
C VAL A 380 19.49 -1.05 -13.13
N ARG A 381 18.83 -1.75 -12.22
CA ARG A 381 17.81 -1.19 -11.32
C ARG A 381 18.28 -1.25 -9.87
N ALA A 382 17.97 -0.23 -9.09
CA ALA A 382 18.21 -0.22 -7.66
C ALA A 382 17.49 -1.38 -6.97
N GLY A 383 18.15 -2.02 -6.00
CA GLY A 383 17.58 -3.13 -5.23
C GLY A 383 17.71 -4.51 -5.86
N THR A 384 18.20 -4.62 -7.10
CA THR A 384 18.56 -5.91 -7.70
C THR A 384 19.92 -6.36 -7.19
N GLN A 385 20.18 -7.67 -7.17
CA GLN A 385 21.44 -8.21 -6.66
C GLN A 385 22.34 -8.62 -7.82
N ASN A 386 23.61 -8.23 -7.77
CA ASN A 386 24.62 -8.80 -8.65
C ASN A 386 24.96 -10.22 -8.14
N VAL A 387 24.70 -11.25 -8.93
CA VAL A 387 25.08 -12.64 -8.63
C VAL A 387 26.28 -13.11 -9.44
N GLY A 388 26.70 -12.32 -10.44
CA GLY A 388 27.86 -12.59 -11.28
C GLY A 388 29.12 -11.87 -10.81
N ASP A 389 30.05 -11.65 -11.74
CA ASP A 389 31.32 -10.96 -11.45
C ASP A 389 31.09 -9.49 -11.05
N PRO A 390 32.03 -8.86 -10.32
CA PRO A 390 31.93 -7.45 -9.97
C PRO A 390 31.83 -6.56 -11.20
N VAL A 391 30.90 -5.61 -11.20
CA VAL A 391 30.67 -4.70 -12.33
C VAL A 391 30.75 -3.24 -11.91
N LYS A 392 31.06 -2.37 -12.87
CA LYS A 392 30.91 -0.91 -12.69
C LYS A 392 29.65 -0.46 -13.40
N ALA A 393 28.83 0.32 -12.72
CA ALA A 393 27.63 0.91 -13.28
C ALA A 393 27.67 2.44 -13.13
N ARG A 394 27.27 3.15 -14.18
CA ARG A 394 27.05 4.60 -14.14
C ARG A 394 25.66 4.88 -13.62
N VAL A 395 25.54 5.72 -12.60
CA VAL A 395 24.27 6.09 -12.00
C VAL A 395 23.46 6.97 -12.94
N THR A 396 22.21 6.59 -13.20
CA THR A 396 21.25 7.32 -14.05
C THR A 396 20.12 7.94 -13.23
N ALA A 397 19.74 7.34 -12.10
CA ALA A 397 18.78 7.92 -11.15
C ALA A 397 19.11 7.54 -9.70
N VAL A 398 18.85 8.45 -8.76
CA VAL A 398 19.20 8.31 -7.33
C VAL A 398 18.02 8.57 -6.40
N ALA A 399 18.13 8.09 -5.16
CA ALA A 399 17.19 8.34 -4.07
C ALA A 399 15.72 8.12 -4.48
N GLY A 400 14.87 9.17 -4.39
CA GLY A 400 13.45 9.09 -4.69
C GLY A 400 13.09 8.88 -6.16
N ALA A 401 14.05 9.06 -7.06
CA ALA A 401 13.87 8.95 -8.52
C ALA A 401 14.14 7.53 -9.06
N THR A 402 14.58 6.58 -8.24
CA THR A 402 14.79 5.19 -8.69
C THR A 402 13.47 4.45 -8.91
N VAL A 403 13.48 3.45 -9.78
CA VAL A 403 12.33 2.57 -10.05
C VAL A 403 11.84 1.92 -8.76
N LEU A 404 12.73 1.32 -7.96
CA LEU A 404 12.36 0.71 -6.68
C LEU A 404 11.71 1.72 -5.72
N SER A 405 12.30 2.92 -5.59
CA SER A 405 11.72 3.96 -4.75
C SER A 405 10.31 4.33 -5.22
N HIS A 406 10.09 4.46 -6.52
CA HIS A 406 8.77 4.73 -7.09
C HIS A 406 7.77 3.60 -6.80
N MET A 407 8.18 2.34 -6.95
CA MET A 407 7.35 1.17 -6.63
C MET A 407 6.95 1.13 -5.15
N VAL A 408 7.90 1.34 -4.25
CA VAL A 408 7.66 1.41 -2.80
C VAL A 408 6.66 2.51 -2.47
N GLN A 409 6.73 3.66 -3.15
CA GLN A 409 5.78 4.76 -2.96
C GLN A 409 4.37 4.41 -3.42
N LEU A 410 4.22 3.83 -4.61
CA LEU A 410 2.91 3.40 -5.11
C LEU A 410 2.26 2.41 -4.13
N LEU A 411 3.07 1.48 -3.61
CA LEU A 411 2.63 0.53 -2.59
C LEU A 411 2.24 1.21 -1.27
N GLN A 412 3.01 2.18 -0.80
CA GLN A 412 2.74 2.95 0.42
C GLN A 412 1.48 3.81 0.29
N ARG A 413 1.29 4.48 -0.86
CA ARG A 413 0.08 5.26 -1.17
C ARG A 413 -1.15 4.37 -1.16
N ALA A 414 -1.09 3.22 -1.83
CA ALA A 414 -2.19 2.26 -1.82
C ALA A 414 -2.52 1.77 -0.39
N GLN A 415 -1.52 1.50 0.45
CA GLN A 415 -1.77 1.06 1.82
C GLN A 415 -2.31 2.15 2.74
N THR A 416 -2.13 3.41 2.38
CA THR A 416 -2.62 4.54 3.16
C THR A 416 -4.04 4.94 2.73
N ARG A 417 -4.43 4.66 1.50
CA ARG A 417 -5.81 4.92 1.06
C ARG A 417 -6.76 3.83 1.57
N LYS A 418 -7.89 4.25 2.16
CA LYS A 418 -8.91 3.31 2.62
C LYS A 418 -9.92 3.02 1.51
N PRO A 419 -10.13 1.75 1.09
CA PRO A 419 -11.04 1.41 0.00
C PRO A 419 -12.51 1.61 0.35
N ALA A 420 -13.35 1.81 -0.67
CA ALA A 420 -14.78 2.06 -0.56
C ALA A 420 -15.51 0.94 0.20
N ILE A 421 -15.21 -0.32 -0.10
CA ILE A 421 -15.80 -1.48 0.58
C ILE A 421 -15.48 -1.49 2.09
N ALA A 422 -14.28 -1.07 2.48
CA ALA A 422 -13.90 -0.97 3.89
C ALA A 422 -14.61 0.20 4.58
N ARG A 423 -14.78 1.35 3.91
CA ARG A 423 -15.59 2.47 4.44
C ARG A 423 -17.06 2.08 4.62
N ALA A 424 -17.62 1.34 3.66
CA ALA A 424 -19.00 0.85 3.73
C ALA A 424 -19.18 -0.15 4.88
N ALA A 425 -18.23 -1.07 5.07
CA ALA A 425 -18.24 -2.03 6.17
C ALA A 425 -18.20 -1.32 7.54
N ASP A 426 -17.35 -0.31 7.71
CA ASP A 426 -17.29 0.48 8.95
C ASP A 426 -18.59 1.24 9.23
N ALA A 427 -19.17 1.86 8.19
CA ALA A 427 -20.44 2.56 8.32
C ALA A 427 -21.60 1.61 8.67
N ALA A 428 -21.57 0.38 8.16
CA ALA A 428 -22.54 -0.66 8.51
C ALA A 428 -22.33 -1.15 9.96
N ALA A 429 -21.08 -1.34 10.38
CA ALA A 429 -20.74 -1.74 11.74
C ALA A 429 -21.20 -0.70 12.77
N ALA A 430 -20.99 0.60 12.51
CA ALA A 430 -21.45 1.68 13.40
C ALA A 430 -23.00 1.69 13.56
N ARG A 431 -23.73 1.51 12.45
CA ARG A 431 -25.20 1.38 12.50
C ARG A 431 -25.64 0.14 13.27
N PHE A 432 -25.02 -1.01 13.02
CA PHE A 432 -25.28 -2.24 13.75
C PHE A 432 -25.07 -2.07 15.26
N LEU A 433 -23.96 -1.44 15.68
CA LEU A 433 -23.69 -1.15 17.09
C LEU A 433 -24.73 -0.24 17.73
N THR A 434 -25.26 0.72 16.98
CA THR A 434 -26.36 1.57 17.46
C THR A 434 -27.60 0.74 17.73
N PHE A 435 -27.96 -0.18 16.84
CA PHE A 435 -29.08 -1.11 17.05
C PHE A 435 -28.86 -2.05 18.24
N VAL A 436 -27.62 -2.51 18.46
CA VAL A 436 -27.26 -3.32 19.62
C VAL A 436 -27.49 -2.57 20.92
N LEU A 437 -27.05 -1.31 21.01
CA LEU A 437 -27.25 -0.48 22.22
C LEU A 437 -28.74 -0.24 22.50
N LEU A 438 -29.53 0.07 21.46
CA LEU A 438 -30.97 0.19 21.59
C LEU A 438 -31.61 -1.15 22.02
N GLY A 439 -31.21 -2.25 21.40
CA GLY A 439 -31.66 -3.59 21.73
C GLY A 439 -31.32 -4.02 23.16
N ALA A 440 -30.15 -3.65 23.67
CA ALA A 440 -29.76 -3.84 25.06
C ALA A 440 -30.67 -3.02 26.00
N GLY A 441 -30.98 -1.77 25.67
CA GLY A 441 -31.93 -0.95 26.42
C GLY A 441 -33.34 -1.55 26.46
N VAL A 442 -33.83 -2.03 25.31
CA VAL A 442 -35.14 -2.71 25.22
C VAL A 442 -35.13 -4.02 26.02
N THR A 443 -34.07 -4.81 25.93
CA THR A 443 -33.91 -6.07 26.68
C THR A 443 -33.95 -5.80 28.19
N CYS A 444 -33.20 -4.80 28.64
CA CYS A 444 -33.22 -4.36 30.04
C CYS A 444 -34.63 -3.98 30.49
N GLY A 445 -35.30 -3.10 29.75
CA GLY A 445 -36.66 -2.66 30.09
C GLY A 445 -37.70 -3.79 30.11
N ALA A 446 -37.63 -4.72 29.15
CA ALA A 446 -38.54 -5.85 29.07
C ALA A 446 -38.35 -6.82 30.26
N TRP A 447 -37.10 -7.17 30.58
CA TRP A 447 -36.83 -8.05 31.73
C TRP A 447 -37.13 -7.37 33.05
N LEU A 448 -36.90 -6.06 33.20
CA LEU A 448 -37.33 -5.33 34.40
C LEU A 448 -38.85 -5.42 34.64
N ALA A 449 -39.65 -5.58 33.58
CA ALA A 449 -41.10 -5.75 33.69
C ALA A 449 -41.53 -7.21 33.94
N ILE A 450 -40.77 -8.20 33.44
CA ILE A 450 -41.11 -9.63 33.53
C ILE A 450 -40.47 -10.28 34.76
N ASP A 451 -39.15 -10.16 34.88
CA ASP A 451 -38.33 -10.71 35.96
C ASP A 451 -37.06 -9.85 36.14
N PRO A 452 -37.08 -8.91 37.12
CA PRO A 452 -35.97 -8.00 37.36
C PRO A 452 -34.63 -8.67 37.64
N ALA A 453 -34.63 -9.91 38.16
CA ALA A 453 -33.40 -10.62 38.49
C ALA A 453 -32.57 -10.94 37.23
N ARG A 454 -33.24 -11.19 36.10
CA ARG A 454 -32.58 -11.57 34.83
C ARG A 454 -32.22 -10.38 33.96
N ALA A 455 -32.73 -9.19 34.27
CA ALA A 455 -32.52 -8.00 33.45
C ALA A 455 -31.05 -7.64 33.28
N PHE A 456 -30.27 -7.73 34.36
CA PHE A 456 -28.85 -7.41 34.33
C PHE A 456 -28.06 -8.41 33.46
N GLU A 457 -28.26 -9.71 33.70
CA GLU A 457 -27.56 -10.77 33.00
C GLU A 457 -27.87 -10.77 31.50
N ALA A 458 -29.16 -10.69 31.13
CA ALA A 458 -29.58 -10.68 29.72
C ALA A 458 -29.06 -9.43 28.98
N THR A 459 -29.10 -8.26 29.63
CA THR A 459 -28.56 -7.02 29.04
C THR A 459 -27.05 -7.11 28.83
N LEU A 460 -26.33 -7.65 29.82
CA LEU A 460 -24.90 -7.85 29.71
C LEU A 460 -24.56 -8.84 28.59
N ALA A 461 -25.31 -9.94 28.47
CA ALA A 461 -25.14 -10.89 27.38
C ALA A 461 -25.36 -10.26 26.00
N VAL A 462 -26.38 -9.40 25.83
CA VAL A 462 -26.62 -8.67 24.57
C VAL A 462 -25.49 -7.71 24.24
N LEU A 463 -25.00 -6.93 25.21
CA LEU A 463 -23.87 -6.02 25.00
C LEU A 463 -22.58 -6.78 24.66
N VAL A 464 -22.38 -7.94 25.28
CA VAL A 464 -21.17 -8.75 25.13
C VAL A 464 -21.20 -9.59 23.88
N VAL A 465 -22.33 -10.07 23.37
CA VAL A 465 -22.38 -11.00 22.22
C VAL A 465 -22.20 -10.31 20.86
N ALA A 466 -22.46 -9.01 20.79
CA ALA A 466 -22.72 -8.32 19.54
C ALA A 466 -21.52 -7.54 18.94
N CYS A 467 -20.29 -7.98 19.14
CA CYS A 467 -19.11 -7.29 18.58
C CYS A 467 -19.06 -7.49 17.07
N PRO A 468 -19.03 -6.40 16.28
CA PRO A 468 -18.83 -6.47 14.83
C PRO A 468 -17.35 -6.60 14.46
N CYS A 469 -16.53 -7.19 15.34
CA CYS A 469 -15.07 -7.32 15.20
C CYS A 469 -14.70 -7.90 13.81
N ALA A 470 -15.49 -8.86 13.31
CA ALA A 470 -15.35 -9.45 11.99
C ALA A 470 -15.64 -8.49 10.81
N PHE A 471 -16.58 -7.54 10.96
CA PHE A 471 -16.95 -6.58 9.92
C PHE A 471 -15.87 -5.53 9.68
N ALA A 472 -15.35 -4.93 10.75
CA ALA A 472 -14.48 -3.76 10.66
C ALA A 472 -13.02 -4.08 10.30
N ILE A 473 -12.57 -5.32 10.53
CA ILE A 473 -11.14 -5.65 10.52
C ILE A 473 -10.77 -6.63 9.41
N ALA A 474 -11.66 -7.55 9.07
CA ALA A 474 -11.33 -8.63 8.15
C ALA A 474 -11.03 -8.13 6.73
N MET A 475 -11.85 -7.20 6.22
CA MET A 475 -11.70 -6.71 4.85
C MET A 475 -10.44 -5.84 4.66
N PRO A 476 -10.13 -4.85 5.52
CA PRO A 476 -8.88 -4.09 5.39
C PRO A 476 -7.64 -4.99 5.47
N ALA A 477 -7.60 -5.94 6.41
CA ALA A 477 -6.48 -6.87 6.54
C ALA A 477 -6.35 -7.80 5.31
N ALA A 478 -7.47 -8.29 4.78
CA ALA A 478 -7.50 -9.10 3.56
C ALA A 478 -6.97 -8.31 2.35
N LEU A 479 -7.38 -7.05 2.20
CA LEU A 479 -6.93 -6.18 1.10
C LEU A 479 -5.45 -5.86 1.23
N SER A 480 -4.96 -5.48 2.41
CA SER A 480 -3.52 -5.25 2.64
C SER A 480 -2.69 -6.49 2.35
N ALA A 481 -3.14 -7.68 2.77
CA ALA A 481 -2.48 -8.94 2.44
C ALA A 481 -2.46 -9.21 0.93
N ALA A 482 -3.57 -8.94 0.24
CA ALA A 482 -3.66 -9.11 -1.21
C ALA A 482 -2.75 -8.14 -1.95
N THR A 483 -2.75 -6.85 -1.58
CA THR A 483 -1.85 -5.82 -2.12
C THR A 483 -0.39 -6.23 -1.98
N ALA A 484 0.03 -6.69 -0.79
CA ALA A 484 1.40 -7.14 -0.58
C ALA A 484 1.75 -8.39 -1.41
N ARG A 485 0.81 -9.34 -1.53
CA ARG A 485 0.99 -10.55 -2.34
C ARG A 485 1.08 -10.23 -3.84
N LEU A 486 0.22 -9.33 -4.34
CA LEU A 486 0.25 -8.86 -5.73
C LEU A 486 1.59 -8.19 -6.03
N ALA A 487 2.07 -7.32 -5.13
CA ALA A 487 3.37 -6.67 -5.27
C ALA A 487 4.51 -7.69 -5.38
N SER A 488 4.49 -8.75 -4.56
CA SER A 488 5.48 -9.85 -4.66
C SER A 488 5.38 -10.69 -5.94
N GLN A 489 4.32 -10.53 -6.73
CA GLN A 489 4.14 -11.16 -8.04
C GLN A 489 4.29 -10.16 -9.20
N GLY A 490 4.93 -9.02 -8.95
CA GLY A 490 5.16 -7.99 -9.98
C GLY A 490 3.91 -7.19 -10.37
N VAL A 491 2.84 -7.21 -9.57
CA VAL A 491 1.61 -6.45 -9.79
C VAL A 491 1.43 -5.42 -8.67
N LEU A 492 1.77 -4.16 -8.95
CA LEU A 492 1.59 -3.07 -8.00
C LEU A 492 0.16 -2.56 -8.05
N VAL A 493 -0.45 -2.46 -6.88
CA VAL A 493 -1.75 -1.81 -6.71
C VAL A 493 -1.48 -0.38 -6.31
N THR A 494 -1.94 0.59 -7.10
CA THR A 494 -1.86 2.02 -6.78
C THR A 494 -3.15 2.48 -6.11
N ASN A 495 -4.28 1.93 -6.56
CA ASN A 495 -5.61 2.20 -6.04
C ASN A 495 -6.20 0.94 -5.35
N PRO A 496 -6.44 0.94 -4.03
CA PRO A 496 -6.98 -0.24 -3.33
C PRO A 496 -8.34 -0.72 -3.82
N ASP A 497 -9.16 0.19 -4.38
CA ASP A 497 -10.46 -0.15 -4.97
C ASP A 497 -10.30 -1.03 -6.23
N ALA A 498 -9.11 -1.02 -6.86
CA ALA A 498 -8.77 -1.84 -8.01
C ALA A 498 -8.89 -3.34 -7.73
N ILE A 499 -8.60 -3.79 -6.51
CA ILE A 499 -8.69 -5.21 -6.15
C ILE A 499 -10.14 -5.69 -6.24
N GLU A 500 -11.09 -4.86 -5.79
CA GLU A 500 -12.51 -5.18 -5.89
C GLU A 500 -12.97 -5.18 -7.35
N ALA A 501 -12.57 -4.16 -8.13
CA ALA A 501 -12.91 -4.07 -9.54
C ALA A 501 -12.33 -5.26 -10.33
N LEU A 502 -11.05 -5.58 -10.14
CA LEU A 502 -10.34 -6.69 -10.77
C LEU A 502 -10.99 -8.04 -10.45
N ALA A 503 -11.49 -8.22 -9.22
CA ALA A 503 -12.17 -9.46 -8.86
C ALA A 503 -13.48 -9.68 -9.65
N ARG A 504 -14.10 -8.60 -10.14
CA ARG A 504 -15.40 -8.60 -10.81
C ARG A 504 -15.30 -8.55 -12.33
N ILE A 505 -14.11 -8.43 -12.92
CA ILE A 505 -13.98 -8.32 -14.37
C ILE A 505 -14.41 -9.58 -15.10
N ASP A 506 -14.97 -9.36 -16.28
CA ASP A 506 -15.35 -10.39 -17.27
C ASP A 506 -14.82 -10.05 -18.67
N ARG A 507 -14.27 -8.85 -18.87
CA ARG A 507 -13.66 -8.38 -20.12
C ARG A 507 -12.26 -7.83 -19.86
N ALA A 508 -11.28 -8.26 -20.66
CA ALA A 508 -9.95 -7.69 -20.71
C ALA A 508 -9.72 -7.05 -22.09
N VAL A 509 -9.40 -5.76 -22.11
CA VAL A 509 -9.16 -4.99 -23.32
C VAL A 509 -7.69 -4.67 -23.38
N PHE A 510 -7.01 -5.26 -24.35
CA PHE A 510 -5.59 -5.05 -24.55
C PHE A 510 -5.40 -3.99 -25.62
N ASP A 511 -4.55 -3.01 -25.34
CA ASP A 511 -3.86 -2.34 -26.43
C ASP A 511 -2.88 -3.31 -27.12
N LYS A 512 -2.55 -3.03 -28.38
CA LYS A 512 -1.61 -3.86 -29.13
C LYS A 512 -0.18 -3.48 -28.79
N THR A 513 0.19 -2.22 -29.03
CA THR A 513 1.56 -1.73 -29.07
C THR A 513 2.07 -1.54 -27.64
N GLY A 514 3.26 -2.05 -27.33
CA GLY A 514 3.85 -1.97 -25.98
C GLY A 514 3.16 -2.85 -24.92
N THR A 515 2.00 -3.42 -25.25
CA THR A 515 1.20 -4.27 -24.35
C THR A 515 1.24 -5.74 -24.74
N LEU A 516 0.54 -6.16 -25.81
CA LEU A 516 0.65 -7.54 -26.34
C LEU A 516 1.96 -7.75 -27.09
N THR A 517 2.52 -6.66 -27.59
CA THR A 517 3.84 -6.61 -28.22
C THR A 517 4.82 -5.87 -27.32
N ARG A 518 6.11 -5.98 -27.64
CA ARG A 518 7.19 -5.30 -26.91
C ARG A 518 7.29 -3.81 -27.26
N GLY A 519 6.61 -3.35 -28.32
CA GLY A 519 6.82 -2.01 -28.89
C GLY A 519 8.20 -1.88 -29.56
N ALA A 520 8.89 -3.00 -29.76
CA ALA A 520 10.18 -3.10 -30.43
C ALA A 520 9.92 -3.58 -31.86
N VAL A 521 10.22 -2.72 -32.81
CA VAL A 521 10.04 -3.01 -34.23
C VAL A 521 11.25 -3.80 -34.72
N SER A 522 10.99 -4.92 -35.37
CA SER A 522 12.01 -5.77 -36.01
C SER A 522 11.76 -5.86 -37.50
N VAL A 523 12.84 -5.93 -38.28
CA VAL A 523 12.77 -6.26 -39.70
C VAL A 523 12.25 -7.69 -39.86
N GLY A 524 11.14 -7.82 -40.57
CA GLY A 524 10.55 -9.08 -40.97
C GLY A 524 11.03 -9.52 -42.34
N ARG A 525 10.09 -9.72 -43.26
CA ARG A 525 10.39 -10.18 -44.61
C ARG A 525 10.81 -9.00 -45.49
N CYS A 526 11.98 -9.09 -46.12
CA CYS A 526 12.37 -8.22 -47.23
C CYS A 526 12.00 -8.90 -48.54
N VAL A 527 11.09 -8.30 -49.30
CA VAL A 527 10.68 -8.76 -50.63
C VAL A 527 11.39 -7.92 -51.68
N PRO A 528 12.47 -8.42 -52.31
CA PRO A 528 13.13 -7.71 -53.39
C PRO A 528 12.19 -7.60 -54.61
N LEU A 529 12.14 -6.40 -55.19
CA LEU A 529 11.41 -6.08 -56.43
C LEU A 529 12.37 -5.93 -57.63
N ALA A 530 13.67 -5.84 -57.37
CA ALA A 530 14.73 -5.78 -58.37
C ALA A 530 15.68 -7.00 -58.23
N ASP A 531 16.57 -7.20 -59.21
CA ASP A 531 17.67 -8.18 -59.17
C ASP A 531 18.76 -7.78 -58.14
N LEU A 532 18.37 -7.66 -56.87
CA LEU A 532 19.24 -7.43 -55.73
C LEU A 532 18.91 -8.45 -54.63
N SER A 533 19.93 -8.86 -53.88
CA SER A 533 19.69 -9.76 -52.76
C SER A 533 18.97 -9.02 -51.61
N PRO A 534 18.12 -9.70 -50.83
CA PRO A 534 17.47 -9.12 -49.67
C PRO A 534 18.47 -8.50 -48.67
N GLU A 535 19.63 -9.12 -48.49
CA GLU A 535 20.68 -8.65 -47.58
C GLU A 535 21.23 -7.29 -48.02
N HIS A 536 21.45 -7.11 -49.34
CA HIS A 536 21.94 -5.86 -49.87
C HIS A 536 20.89 -4.75 -49.81
N CYS A 537 19.61 -5.07 -50.02
CA CYS A 537 18.52 -4.12 -49.80
C CYS A 537 18.42 -3.69 -48.32
N LEU A 538 18.59 -4.62 -47.38
CA LEU A 538 18.59 -4.31 -45.96
C LEU A 538 19.80 -3.47 -45.54
N GLU A 539 20.97 -3.71 -46.12
CA GLU A 539 22.17 -2.91 -45.89
C GLU A 539 21.97 -1.44 -46.32
N ILE A 540 21.40 -1.21 -47.52
CA ILE A 540 21.09 0.15 -47.99
C ILE A 540 20.03 0.81 -47.09
N ALA A 541 18.99 0.08 -46.72
CA ALA A 541 17.96 0.56 -45.79
C ALA A 541 18.56 0.96 -44.43
N ALA A 542 19.44 0.12 -43.88
CA ALA A 542 20.12 0.39 -42.62
C ALA A 542 21.07 1.59 -42.71
N ALA A 543 21.76 1.76 -43.84
CA ALA A 543 22.62 2.93 -44.09
C ALA A 543 21.83 4.24 -44.09
N LEU A 544 20.63 4.25 -44.69
CA LEU A 544 19.73 5.41 -44.72
C LEU A 544 19.12 5.72 -43.36
N GLU A 545 18.76 4.68 -42.58
CA GLU A 545 18.12 4.82 -41.28
C GLU A 545 19.11 5.05 -40.12
N LEU A 546 20.42 4.82 -40.33
CA LEU A 546 21.46 5.01 -39.31
C LEU A 546 21.43 6.38 -38.60
N PRO A 547 21.23 7.52 -39.29
CA PRO A 547 21.16 8.84 -38.66
C PRO A 547 19.73 9.24 -38.23
N SER A 548 18.73 8.37 -38.42
CA SER A 548 17.32 8.64 -38.12
C SER A 548 16.99 8.32 -36.67
N GLU A 549 16.41 9.28 -35.94
CA GLU A 549 15.91 9.05 -34.57
C GLU A 549 14.51 8.40 -34.55
N HIS A 550 13.96 8.05 -35.72
CA HIS A 550 12.61 7.49 -35.83
C HIS A 550 12.55 6.09 -35.19
N PRO A 551 11.49 5.72 -34.45
CA PRO A 551 11.39 4.40 -33.82
C PRO A 551 11.53 3.21 -34.79
N LEU A 552 11.10 3.38 -36.05
CA LEU A 552 11.26 2.36 -37.11
C LEU A 552 12.72 2.18 -37.55
N ALA A 553 13.55 3.22 -37.46
CA ALA A 553 14.97 3.17 -37.82
C ALA A 553 15.73 2.16 -36.96
N ARG A 554 15.36 2.05 -35.67
CA ARG A 554 15.94 1.12 -34.71
C ARG A 554 15.80 -0.34 -35.13
N ALA A 555 14.81 -0.68 -35.96
CA ALA A 555 14.64 -2.03 -36.49
C ALA A 555 15.83 -2.47 -37.36
N PHE A 556 16.53 -1.51 -37.98
CA PHE A 556 17.65 -1.75 -38.87
C PHE A 556 19.01 -1.71 -38.15
N ALA A 557 19.07 -1.37 -36.86
CA ALA A 557 20.32 -1.18 -36.12
C ALA A 557 21.20 -2.45 -36.02
N ALA A 558 20.60 -3.64 -36.14
CA ALA A 558 21.31 -4.91 -36.12
C ALA A 558 21.90 -5.30 -37.49
N VAL A 559 21.56 -4.58 -38.56
CA VAL A 559 22.05 -4.83 -39.92
C VAL A 559 23.42 -4.14 -40.07
N PRO A 560 24.49 -4.86 -40.42
CA PRO A 560 25.80 -4.27 -40.62
C PRO A 560 25.78 -3.31 -41.82
N VAL A 561 26.35 -2.12 -41.63
CA VAL A 561 26.46 -1.08 -42.67
C VAL A 561 27.91 -0.96 -43.09
N THR A 562 28.21 -1.26 -44.36
CA THR A 562 29.57 -1.11 -44.91
C THR A 562 29.84 0.31 -45.38
N GLU A 563 28.84 0.96 -46.01
CA GLU A 563 28.92 2.34 -46.46
C GLU A 563 27.77 3.18 -45.83
N PRO A 564 28.08 4.15 -44.95
CA PRO A 564 27.06 5.01 -44.36
C PRO A 564 26.49 5.98 -45.38
N ALA A 565 25.20 6.32 -45.25
CA ALA A 565 24.57 7.31 -46.11
C ALA A 565 25.07 8.73 -45.81
N CYS A 566 25.25 9.55 -46.86
CA CYS A 566 25.53 10.98 -46.77
C CYS A 566 24.35 11.80 -47.30
N GLU A 567 24.31 13.10 -46.96
CA GLU A 567 23.19 14.01 -47.32
C GLU A 567 21.80 13.47 -46.91
N VAL A 568 21.72 12.82 -45.76
CA VAL A 568 20.48 12.22 -45.29
C VAL A 568 19.48 13.30 -44.85
N ARG A 569 18.25 13.20 -45.36
CA ARG A 569 17.15 14.09 -45.04
C ARG A 569 15.90 13.30 -44.65
N VAL A 570 15.37 13.60 -43.48
CA VAL A 570 14.10 13.04 -42.99
C VAL A 570 12.94 13.90 -43.47
N VAL A 571 11.96 13.28 -44.13
CA VAL A 571 10.73 13.92 -44.59
C VAL A 571 9.59 13.44 -43.68
N ALA A 572 9.12 14.35 -42.83
CA ALA A 572 8.11 14.04 -41.82
C ALA A 572 6.84 13.44 -42.44
N GLY A 573 6.40 12.29 -41.91
CA GLY A 573 5.22 11.57 -42.38
C GLY A 573 5.40 10.79 -43.68
N ALA A 574 6.58 10.80 -44.31
CA ALA A 574 6.83 10.13 -45.58
C ALA A 574 7.98 9.11 -45.50
N GLY A 575 9.17 9.51 -45.04
CA GLY A 575 10.35 8.63 -45.02
C GLY A 575 11.69 9.36 -44.92
N VAL A 576 12.77 8.68 -45.31
CA VAL A 576 14.15 9.17 -45.31
C VAL A 576 14.73 9.08 -46.72
N GLU A 577 15.42 10.13 -47.17
CA GLU A 577 16.19 10.15 -48.43
C GLU A 577 17.68 10.40 -48.16
N GLY A 578 18.58 9.84 -48.96
CA GLY A 578 20.01 10.02 -48.79
C GLY A 578 20.84 9.41 -49.92
N LEU A 579 22.15 9.63 -49.88
CA LEU A 579 23.12 9.11 -50.84
C LEU A 579 23.90 7.94 -50.23
N VAL A 580 23.88 6.77 -50.87
CA VAL A 580 24.72 5.60 -50.50
C VAL A 580 25.55 5.22 -51.73
N GLY A 581 26.88 5.13 -51.60
CA GLY A 581 27.76 4.88 -52.75
C GLY A 581 27.61 5.88 -53.91
N GLY A 582 27.23 7.13 -53.62
CA GLY A 582 26.99 8.18 -54.62
C GLY A 582 25.66 8.09 -55.38
N ARG A 583 24.77 7.16 -55.03
CA ARG A 583 23.42 7.03 -55.60
C ARG A 583 22.36 7.46 -54.59
N ARG A 584 21.31 8.12 -55.08
CA ARG A 584 20.19 8.58 -54.26
C ARG A 584 19.18 7.46 -54.04
N TYR A 585 18.86 7.21 -52.78
CA TYR A 585 17.85 6.25 -52.34
C TYR A 585 16.81 6.90 -51.43
N ARG A 586 15.63 6.29 -51.38
CA ARG A 586 14.56 6.59 -50.43
C ARG A 586 14.05 5.34 -49.75
N ILE A 587 13.79 5.46 -48.45
CA ILE A 587 13.06 4.49 -47.64
C ILE A 587 11.87 5.16 -46.96
N GLY A 588 10.69 4.55 -47.01
CA GLY A 588 9.49 5.13 -46.38
C GLY A 588 8.19 4.53 -46.89
N THR A 589 7.13 5.36 -46.89
CA THR A 589 5.84 4.98 -47.50
C THR A 589 6.03 4.60 -48.98
N PRO A 590 5.27 3.61 -49.50
CA PRO A 590 5.36 3.23 -50.91
C PRO A 590 5.19 4.40 -51.88
N GLU A 591 4.36 5.39 -51.53
CA GLU A 591 4.14 6.62 -52.30
C GLU A 591 5.39 7.52 -52.32
N PHE A 592 6.07 7.68 -51.19
CA PHE A 592 7.30 8.49 -51.09
C PHE A 592 8.44 7.97 -51.97
N VAL A 593 8.50 6.64 -52.11
CA VAL A 593 9.48 5.98 -52.99
C VAL A 593 9.06 6.08 -54.46
N ALA A 594 7.76 5.96 -54.77
CA ALA A 594 7.25 6.14 -56.13
C ALA A 594 7.50 7.57 -56.66
N ASP A 595 7.36 8.58 -55.79
CA ASP A 595 7.64 9.99 -56.09
C ASP A 595 9.07 10.24 -56.54
N LEU A 596 10.05 9.42 -56.09
CA LEU A 596 11.45 9.56 -56.52
C LEU A 596 11.63 9.30 -58.02
N ARG A 597 10.74 8.48 -58.60
CA ARG A 597 10.75 8.06 -60.00
C ARG A 597 9.81 8.87 -60.88
N GLY A 598 9.03 9.77 -60.28
CA GLY A 598 7.94 10.46 -60.98
C GLY A 598 6.79 9.54 -61.38
N GLU A 599 6.63 8.39 -60.72
CA GLU A 599 5.54 7.45 -60.95
C GLU A 599 4.39 7.71 -59.96
N ALA A 600 3.15 7.78 -60.47
CA ALA A 600 1.96 7.99 -59.63
C ALA A 600 1.47 6.70 -58.93
N VAL A 601 2.03 5.54 -59.27
CA VAL A 601 1.54 4.24 -58.81
C VAL A 601 2.60 3.61 -57.91
N ALA A 602 2.26 3.46 -56.64
CA ALA A 602 3.07 2.74 -55.67
C ALA A 602 3.21 1.25 -56.06
N PRO A 603 4.33 0.59 -55.72
CA PRO A 603 4.47 -0.85 -55.94
C PRO A 603 3.38 -1.63 -55.20
N ASP A 604 2.72 -2.56 -55.91
CA ASP A 604 1.69 -3.42 -55.34
C ASP A 604 2.25 -4.16 -54.12
N THR A 605 1.56 -4.05 -52.99
CA THR A 605 1.95 -4.74 -51.77
C THR A 605 1.59 -6.22 -51.91
N PRO A 606 2.57 -7.16 -51.91
CA PRO A 606 2.29 -8.57 -52.12
C PRO A 606 1.29 -9.12 -51.09
N ALA A 607 0.38 -9.98 -51.55
CA ALA A 607 -0.52 -10.70 -50.65
C ALA A 607 0.29 -11.52 -49.62
N GLY A 608 -0.02 -11.33 -48.33
CA GLY A 608 0.59 -12.07 -47.22
C GLY A 608 1.57 -11.28 -46.36
N LEU A 609 1.87 -10.02 -46.69
CA LEU A 609 2.50 -9.11 -45.73
C LEU A 609 1.43 -8.62 -44.74
N THR A 610 1.69 -8.78 -43.46
CA THR A 610 0.78 -8.48 -42.34
C THR A 610 1.30 -7.39 -41.41
N GLY A 611 2.58 -7.04 -41.52
CA GLY A 611 3.23 -5.96 -40.77
C GLY A 611 3.10 -4.58 -41.46
N THR A 612 3.77 -3.58 -40.89
CA THR A 612 3.92 -2.27 -41.53
C THR A 612 4.89 -2.40 -42.69
N VAL A 613 4.49 -2.02 -43.90
CA VAL A 613 5.34 -2.13 -45.08
C VAL A 613 5.98 -0.78 -45.40
N VAL A 614 7.31 -0.77 -45.53
CA VAL A 614 8.07 0.35 -46.08
C VAL A 614 8.70 -0.07 -47.41
N ALA A 615 8.75 0.84 -48.37
CA ALA A 615 9.42 0.62 -49.64
C ALA A 615 10.85 1.17 -49.57
N LEU A 616 11.75 0.55 -50.33
CA LEU A 616 13.09 1.03 -50.64
C LEU A 616 13.19 1.20 -52.16
N GLY A 617 13.72 2.33 -52.63
CA GLY A 617 13.92 2.57 -54.05
C GLY A 617 15.02 3.58 -54.36
N ASP A 618 15.45 3.59 -55.62
CA ASP A 618 16.35 4.59 -56.19
C ASP A 618 15.64 5.43 -57.27
N GLU A 619 16.38 6.33 -57.93
CA GLU A 619 15.86 7.20 -58.99
C GLU A 619 15.33 6.42 -60.22
N GLN A 620 15.62 5.13 -60.35
CA GLN A 620 15.26 4.31 -61.51
C GLN A 620 14.14 3.32 -61.21
N ARG A 621 14.15 2.68 -60.02
CA ARG A 621 13.26 1.55 -59.70
C ARG A 621 13.03 1.37 -58.20
N ALA A 622 11.89 0.75 -57.86
CA ALA A 622 11.67 0.20 -56.53
C ALA A 622 12.54 -1.04 -56.35
N LEU A 623 13.29 -1.11 -55.24
CA LEU A 623 14.27 -2.16 -54.96
C LEU A 623 13.70 -3.25 -54.07
N ALA A 624 12.96 -2.88 -53.03
CA ALA A 624 12.37 -3.83 -52.10
C ALA A 624 11.16 -3.26 -51.37
N LEU A 625 10.31 -4.18 -50.90
CA LEU A 625 9.33 -3.93 -49.85
C LEU A 625 9.82 -4.62 -48.58
N ILE A 626 10.00 -3.85 -47.52
CA ILE A 626 10.50 -4.33 -46.24
C ILE A 626 9.34 -4.31 -45.26
N GLU A 627 9.01 -5.48 -44.75
CA GLU A 627 7.99 -5.64 -43.74
C GLU A 627 8.59 -5.43 -42.35
N LEU A 628 7.95 -4.59 -41.56
CA LEU A 628 8.31 -4.29 -40.18
C LEU A 628 7.23 -4.85 -39.26
N HIS A 629 7.65 -5.70 -38.32
CA HIS A 629 6.77 -6.29 -37.32
C HIS A 629 7.08 -5.75 -35.95
N ASP A 630 6.02 -5.56 -35.17
CA ASP A 630 6.15 -5.36 -33.73
C ASP A 630 6.22 -6.74 -33.07
N VAL A 631 7.30 -6.99 -32.32
CA VAL A 631 7.57 -8.31 -31.74
C VAL A 631 6.54 -8.62 -30.66
N MET A 632 5.77 -9.70 -30.84
CA MET A 632 4.84 -10.19 -29.82
C MET A 632 5.60 -10.61 -28.56
N ARG A 633 5.00 -10.39 -27.37
CA ARG A 633 5.53 -10.94 -26.13
C ARG A 633 5.32 -12.46 -26.10
N ASP A 634 6.37 -13.20 -25.77
CA ASP A 634 6.38 -14.67 -25.80
C ASP A 634 5.29 -15.28 -24.89
N ASP A 635 4.97 -14.59 -23.80
CA ASP A 635 4.01 -15.01 -22.79
C ASP A 635 2.57 -14.52 -23.05
N ALA A 636 2.34 -13.67 -24.05
CA ALA A 636 1.01 -13.14 -24.37
C ALA A 636 -0.03 -14.23 -24.67
N PRO A 637 0.25 -15.28 -25.48
CA PRO A 637 -0.73 -16.34 -25.75
C PRO A 637 -1.10 -17.12 -24.48
N ALA A 638 -0.11 -17.41 -23.62
CA ALA A 638 -0.31 -18.12 -22.36
C ALA A 638 -1.15 -17.28 -21.38
N ALA A 639 -0.85 -15.99 -21.26
CA ALA A 639 -1.61 -15.06 -20.43
C ALA A 639 -3.07 -14.92 -20.87
N VAL A 640 -3.32 -14.78 -22.17
CA VAL A 640 -4.68 -14.74 -22.74
C VAL A 640 -5.44 -16.04 -22.48
N ALA A 641 -4.79 -17.20 -22.66
CA ALA A 641 -5.39 -18.50 -22.37
C ALA A 641 -5.74 -18.64 -20.88
N ALA A 642 -4.87 -18.18 -19.99
CA ALA A 642 -5.10 -18.20 -18.54
C ALA A 642 -6.25 -17.26 -18.12
N LEU A 643 -6.35 -16.07 -18.71
CA LEU A 643 -7.48 -15.16 -18.49
C LEU A 643 -8.80 -15.78 -18.96
N ARG A 644 -8.80 -16.42 -20.13
CA ARG A 644 -9.96 -17.15 -20.64
C ARG A 644 -10.36 -18.31 -19.73
N ALA A 645 -9.40 -19.07 -19.20
CA ALA A 645 -9.65 -20.12 -18.21
C ALA A 645 -10.23 -19.56 -16.90
N ALA A 646 -9.88 -18.32 -16.56
CA ALA A 646 -10.50 -17.56 -15.48
C ALA A 646 -11.85 -16.92 -15.88
N GLY A 647 -12.40 -17.21 -17.06
CA GLY A 647 -13.69 -16.65 -17.51
C GLY A 647 -13.65 -15.16 -17.82
N VAL A 648 -12.47 -14.62 -18.14
CA VAL A 648 -12.31 -13.24 -18.63
C VAL A 648 -12.09 -13.30 -20.14
N GLU A 649 -12.98 -12.67 -20.90
CA GLU A 649 -12.89 -12.65 -22.36
C GLU A 649 -11.99 -11.49 -22.80
N SER A 650 -10.93 -11.82 -23.53
CA SER A 650 -9.96 -10.85 -24.05
C SER A 650 -10.38 -10.29 -25.40
N GLN A 651 -10.11 -9.01 -25.63
CA GLN A 651 -10.27 -8.33 -26.92
C GLN A 651 -9.11 -7.36 -27.18
N ILE A 652 -8.77 -7.15 -28.45
CA ILE A 652 -7.73 -6.18 -28.86
C ILE A 652 -8.38 -4.89 -29.35
N LEU A 653 -7.82 -3.74 -28.96
CA LEU A 653 -8.30 -2.43 -29.35
C LEU A 653 -7.13 -1.51 -29.70
N SER A 654 -6.84 -1.33 -30.99
CA SER A 654 -5.63 -0.63 -31.47
C SER A 654 -5.91 0.38 -32.59
N GLY A 655 -5.01 1.35 -32.72
CA GLY A 655 -4.98 2.32 -33.82
C GLY A 655 -4.37 1.78 -35.12
N ASP A 656 -3.74 0.61 -35.07
CA ASP A 656 -2.99 0.02 -36.18
C ASP A 656 -3.88 -0.49 -37.33
N SER A 657 -3.24 -0.97 -38.39
CA SER A 657 -3.91 -1.56 -39.57
C SER A 657 -4.68 -2.83 -39.22
N HIS A 658 -5.63 -3.19 -40.08
CA HIS A 658 -6.45 -4.38 -39.87
C HIS A 658 -5.62 -5.66 -39.89
N GLU A 659 -4.65 -5.72 -40.79
CA GLU A 659 -3.74 -6.84 -41.01
C GLU A 659 -2.85 -7.07 -39.78
N ALA A 660 -2.24 -6.00 -39.25
CA ALA A 660 -1.36 -6.07 -38.10
C ALA A 660 -2.11 -6.52 -36.83
N VAL A 661 -3.31 -5.96 -36.61
CA VAL A 661 -4.15 -6.33 -35.45
C VAL A 661 -4.66 -7.77 -35.59
N ALA A 662 -5.05 -8.20 -36.79
CA ALA A 662 -5.53 -9.57 -37.04
C ALA A 662 -4.41 -10.61 -36.85
N ALA A 663 -3.17 -10.30 -37.26
CA ALA A 663 -2.01 -11.17 -37.05
C ALA A 663 -1.72 -11.37 -35.55
N VAL A 664 -1.70 -10.29 -34.77
CA VAL A 664 -1.53 -10.35 -33.30
C VAL A 664 -2.71 -11.09 -32.64
N ALA A 665 -3.94 -10.87 -33.11
CA ALA A 665 -5.11 -11.58 -32.60
C ALA A 665 -5.02 -13.09 -32.82
N ALA A 666 -4.59 -13.52 -34.01
CA ALA A 666 -4.41 -14.93 -34.35
C ALA A 666 -3.32 -15.59 -33.50
N GLN A 667 -2.17 -14.96 -33.33
CA GLN A 667 -1.04 -15.48 -32.54
C GLN A 667 -1.37 -15.55 -31.03
N SER A 668 -2.05 -14.54 -30.49
CA SER A 668 -2.44 -14.49 -29.08
C SER A 668 -3.70 -15.31 -28.75
N GLY A 669 -4.42 -15.81 -29.77
CA GLY A 669 -5.68 -16.55 -29.60
C GLY A 669 -6.88 -15.68 -29.22
N ILE A 670 -6.83 -14.37 -29.47
CA ILE A 670 -7.92 -13.43 -29.21
C ILE A 670 -8.89 -13.41 -30.41
N ARG A 671 -10.17 -13.69 -30.16
CA ARG A 671 -11.19 -13.75 -31.23
C ARG A 671 -11.69 -12.37 -31.65
N THR A 672 -11.87 -11.47 -30.68
CA THR A 672 -12.49 -10.16 -30.89
C THR A 672 -11.42 -9.09 -30.96
N HIS A 673 -11.28 -8.41 -32.10
CA HIS A 673 -10.29 -7.36 -32.27
C HIS A 673 -10.83 -6.19 -33.10
N TYR A 674 -10.34 -5.00 -32.82
CA TYR A 674 -10.74 -3.77 -33.50
C TYR A 674 -9.49 -2.96 -33.87
N ALA A 675 -9.34 -2.70 -35.16
CA ALA A 675 -8.25 -1.90 -35.73
C ALA A 675 -8.71 -0.47 -36.03
N ARG A 676 -7.75 0.41 -36.38
CA ARG A 676 -7.98 1.81 -36.78
C ARG A 676 -8.83 2.62 -35.78
N ARG A 677 -8.60 2.41 -34.47
CA ARG A 677 -9.34 3.12 -33.40
C ARG A 677 -8.55 4.30 -32.85
N THR A 678 -9.18 5.47 -32.85
CA THR A 678 -8.70 6.67 -32.15
C THR A 678 -8.90 6.55 -30.64
N ALA A 679 -8.18 7.35 -29.84
CA ALA A 679 -8.29 7.35 -28.38
C ALA A 679 -9.75 7.50 -27.88
N TRP A 680 -10.54 8.41 -28.48
CA TRP A 680 -11.95 8.60 -28.12
C TRP A 680 -12.85 7.43 -28.52
N GLN A 681 -12.55 6.76 -29.64
CA GLN A 681 -13.25 5.53 -30.00
C GLN A 681 -12.90 4.39 -29.05
N LYS A 682 -11.68 4.37 -28.48
CA LYS A 682 -11.33 3.40 -27.44
C LYS A 682 -12.17 3.63 -26.17
N VAL A 683 -12.32 4.88 -25.75
CA VAL A 683 -13.20 5.29 -24.63
C VAL A 683 -14.65 4.85 -24.88
N ALA A 684 -15.23 5.24 -26.02
CA ALA A 684 -16.61 4.90 -26.37
C ALA A 684 -16.86 3.38 -26.40
N HIS A 685 -15.85 2.60 -26.80
CA HIS A 685 -15.91 1.14 -26.79
C HIS A 685 -15.96 0.56 -25.37
N VAL A 686 -15.12 1.06 -24.46
CA VAL A 686 -15.13 0.68 -23.05
C VAL A 686 -16.48 1.03 -22.42
N GLU A 687 -16.99 2.25 -22.64
CA GLU A 687 -18.30 2.65 -22.11
C GLU A 687 -19.44 1.78 -22.66
N ARG A 688 -19.38 1.41 -23.94
CA ARG A 688 -20.39 0.53 -24.55
C ARG A 688 -20.44 -0.83 -23.86
N LEU A 689 -19.28 -1.42 -23.55
CA LEU A 689 -19.22 -2.67 -22.80
C LEU A 689 -19.77 -2.49 -21.37
N GLN A 690 -19.43 -1.40 -20.71
CA GLN A 690 -19.95 -1.09 -19.37
C GLN A 690 -21.48 -0.90 -19.37
N ARG A 691 -22.04 -0.20 -20.36
CA ARG A 691 -23.50 -0.05 -20.56
C ARG A 691 -24.19 -1.39 -20.83
N ALA A 692 -23.49 -2.33 -21.46
CA ALA A 692 -23.97 -3.70 -21.65
C ALA A 692 -23.87 -4.56 -20.37
N GLY A 693 -23.39 -4.00 -19.25
CA GLY A 693 -23.29 -4.67 -17.95
C GLY A 693 -21.96 -5.36 -17.68
N HIS A 694 -21.00 -5.29 -18.62
CA HIS A 694 -19.68 -5.89 -18.45
C HIS A 694 -18.78 -5.09 -17.50
N ARG A 695 -17.84 -5.78 -16.87
CA ARG A 695 -16.81 -5.21 -16.00
C ARG A 695 -15.47 -5.30 -16.72
N VAL A 696 -14.95 -4.15 -17.11
CA VAL A 696 -13.88 -4.04 -18.10
C VAL A 696 -12.56 -3.68 -17.44
N ALA A 697 -11.54 -4.51 -17.67
CA ALA A 697 -10.14 -4.15 -17.46
C ALA A 697 -9.55 -3.60 -18.76
N MET A 698 -8.89 -2.44 -18.70
CA MET A 698 -8.08 -1.91 -19.81
C MET A 698 -6.60 -2.08 -19.46
N ILE A 699 -5.84 -2.68 -20.39
CA ILE A 699 -4.41 -2.93 -20.24
C ILE A 699 -3.66 -2.17 -21.36
N GLY A 700 -2.71 -1.32 -20.99
CA GLY A 700 -2.03 -0.41 -21.91
C GLY A 700 -0.70 0.14 -21.37
N ASP A 701 0.05 0.84 -22.20
CA ASP A 701 1.31 1.54 -21.85
C ASP A 701 1.13 3.05 -21.58
N GLY A 702 -0.05 3.59 -21.96
CA GLY A 702 -0.72 4.73 -21.36
C GLY A 702 -0.36 6.13 -21.87
N ILE A 703 0.39 6.29 -22.97
CA ILE A 703 0.49 7.62 -23.62
C ILE A 703 -0.75 7.89 -24.48
N ASN A 704 -1.06 6.97 -25.40
CA ASN A 704 -2.23 7.09 -26.30
C ASN A 704 -3.53 6.57 -25.67
N ASP A 705 -3.41 5.81 -24.58
CA ASP A 705 -4.51 5.07 -23.96
C ASP A 705 -4.96 5.61 -22.61
N ALA A 706 -4.32 6.67 -22.09
CA ALA A 706 -4.69 7.28 -20.81
C ALA A 706 -6.20 7.56 -20.66
N PRO A 707 -6.91 8.12 -21.68
CA PRO A 707 -8.36 8.33 -21.57
C PRO A 707 -9.15 7.01 -21.44
N ALA A 708 -8.75 5.96 -22.17
CA ALA A 708 -9.41 4.67 -22.12
C ALA A 708 -9.13 3.91 -20.81
N LEU A 709 -7.89 4.01 -20.30
CA LEU A 709 -7.51 3.52 -18.98
C LEU A 709 -8.35 4.18 -17.89
N GLY A 710 -8.48 5.51 -17.90
CA GLY A 710 -9.28 6.24 -16.91
C GLY A 710 -10.80 5.95 -16.95
N THR A 711 -11.31 5.40 -18.06
CA THR A 711 -12.73 5.03 -18.22
C THR A 711 -13.03 3.61 -17.74
N ALA A 712 -12.02 2.73 -17.72
CA ALA A 712 -12.19 1.32 -17.37
C ALA A 712 -12.63 1.13 -15.91
N ASN A 713 -13.16 -0.06 -15.58
CA ASN A 713 -13.44 -0.38 -14.18
C ASN A 713 -12.16 -0.64 -13.39
N VAL A 714 -11.14 -1.15 -14.07
CA VAL A 714 -9.78 -1.27 -13.57
C VAL A 714 -8.83 -1.00 -14.72
N SER A 715 -7.85 -0.14 -14.49
CA SER A 715 -6.78 0.15 -15.43
C SER A 715 -5.48 -0.52 -15.00
N ILE A 716 -4.78 -1.13 -15.95
CA ILE A 716 -3.50 -1.81 -15.70
C ILE A 716 -2.45 -1.25 -16.67
N ALA A 717 -1.46 -0.54 -16.13
CA ALA A 717 -0.33 -0.04 -16.89
C ALA A 717 0.78 -1.10 -17.02
N MET A 718 1.40 -1.18 -18.20
CA MET A 718 2.59 -2.00 -18.43
C MET A 718 3.85 -1.35 -17.81
N GLY A 719 4.81 -2.16 -17.33
CA GLY A 719 6.03 -1.68 -16.66
C GLY A 719 6.88 -0.70 -17.45
N GLY A 720 7.03 -0.94 -18.75
CA GLY A 720 7.71 -0.02 -19.68
C GLY A 720 6.90 1.24 -20.04
N GLY A 721 5.66 1.36 -19.54
CA GLY A 721 4.80 2.52 -19.75
C GLY A 721 5.36 3.79 -19.11
N SER A 722 4.90 4.94 -19.60
CA SER A 722 5.36 6.25 -19.11
C SER A 722 5.08 6.43 -17.61
N ALA A 723 5.86 7.27 -16.91
CA ALA A 723 5.59 7.61 -15.52
C ALA A 723 4.17 8.18 -15.31
N LEU A 724 3.64 8.87 -16.32
CA LEU A 724 2.27 9.39 -16.34
C LEU A 724 1.21 8.27 -16.43
N ALA A 725 1.48 7.21 -17.20
CA ALA A 725 0.64 6.03 -17.28
C ALA A 725 0.59 5.27 -15.94
N HIS A 726 1.74 5.11 -15.29
CA HIS A 726 1.82 4.48 -13.96
C HIS A 726 1.13 5.28 -12.86
N ALA A 727 1.18 6.61 -12.94
CA ALA A 727 0.52 7.49 -11.98
C ALA A 727 -1.01 7.53 -12.13
N SER A 728 -1.52 7.26 -13.34
CA SER A 728 -2.95 7.35 -13.67
C SER A 728 -3.66 5.99 -13.67
N ALA A 729 -2.93 4.87 -13.75
CA ALA A 729 -3.50 3.54 -13.69
C ALA A 729 -3.76 3.07 -12.25
N ASP A 730 -4.80 2.25 -12.08
CA ASP A 730 -5.21 1.63 -10.81
C ASP A 730 -4.24 0.53 -10.35
N MET A 731 -3.57 -0.09 -11.31
CA MET A 731 -2.55 -1.11 -11.13
C MET A 731 -1.43 -0.94 -12.16
N ALA A 732 -0.23 -1.38 -11.81
CA ALA A 732 0.92 -1.39 -12.69
C ALA A 732 1.63 -2.74 -12.64
N LEU A 733 2.00 -3.27 -13.81
CA LEU A 733 2.90 -4.42 -13.91
C LEU A 733 4.34 -3.92 -13.79
N VAL A 734 5.14 -4.49 -12.91
CA VAL A 734 6.57 -4.13 -12.75
C VAL A 734 7.41 -4.79 -13.83
N GLY A 735 7.11 -6.07 -14.08
CA GLY A 735 7.71 -6.85 -15.14
C GLY A 735 7.05 -6.57 -16.49
N GLU A 736 7.71 -7.08 -17.52
CA GLU A 736 7.23 -7.06 -18.90
C GLU A 736 6.35 -8.26 -19.26
N HIS A 737 5.97 -9.06 -18.26
CA HIS A 737 5.26 -10.33 -18.42
C HIS A 737 3.77 -10.19 -18.04
N LEU A 738 2.91 -10.56 -18.98
CA LEU A 738 1.46 -10.59 -18.88
C LEU A 738 0.92 -11.79 -18.07
N GLU A 739 1.70 -12.84 -17.83
CA GLU A 739 1.24 -14.03 -17.07
C GLU A 739 0.71 -13.68 -15.67
N SER A 740 1.28 -12.64 -15.07
CA SER A 740 0.92 -12.12 -13.75
C SER A 740 -0.55 -11.64 -13.68
N LEU A 741 -1.17 -11.27 -14.81
CA LEU A 741 -2.55 -10.78 -14.88
C LEU A 741 -3.57 -11.81 -14.41
N ALA A 742 -3.46 -13.06 -14.88
CA ALA A 742 -4.39 -14.11 -14.48
C ALA A 742 -4.23 -14.47 -13.00
N GLY A 743 -2.99 -14.48 -12.50
CA GLY A 743 -2.68 -14.62 -11.07
C GLY A 743 -3.30 -13.50 -10.23
N ALA A 744 -3.24 -12.26 -10.71
CA ALA A 744 -3.83 -11.11 -10.04
C ALA A 744 -5.35 -11.22 -9.93
N VAL A 745 -6.04 -11.61 -11.01
CA VAL A 745 -7.49 -11.87 -11.00
C VAL A 745 -7.85 -12.97 -10.01
N ALA A 746 -7.06 -14.05 -9.95
CA ALA A 746 -7.29 -15.15 -9.02
C ALA A 746 -7.15 -14.69 -7.55
N ILE A 747 -6.11 -13.90 -7.23
CA ILE A 747 -5.91 -13.32 -5.90
C ILE A 747 -7.06 -12.39 -5.55
N ALA A 748 -7.43 -11.47 -6.44
CA ALA A 748 -8.52 -10.52 -6.21
C ALA A 748 -9.85 -11.23 -5.92
N ARG A 749 -10.21 -12.26 -6.70
CA ARG A 749 -11.40 -13.08 -6.47
C ARG A 749 -11.36 -13.85 -5.16
N ARG A 750 -10.20 -14.40 -4.79
CA ARG A 750 -10.01 -15.09 -3.50
C ARG A 750 -10.18 -14.13 -2.33
N THR A 751 -9.68 -12.90 -2.44
CA THR A 751 -9.83 -11.84 -1.45
C THR A 751 -11.30 -11.48 -1.23
N LEU A 752 -12.07 -11.24 -2.30
CA LEU A 752 -13.51 -10.97 -2.16
C LEU A 752 -14.29 -12.18 -1.62
N ARG A 753 -13.92 -13.41 -2.00
CA ARG A 753 -14.56 -14.63 -1.49
C ARG A 753 -14.37 -14.77 0.01
N ILE A 754 -13.15 -14.56 0.51
CA ILE A 754 -12.85 -14.60 1.95
C ILE A 754 -13.56 -13.46 2.68
N GLY A 755 -13.57 -12.25 2.11
CA GLY A 755 -14.36 -11.14 2.64
C GLY A 755 -15.85 -11.47 2.79
N ARG A 756 -16.46 -12.06 1.75
CA ARG A 756 -17.86 -12.53 1.79
C ARG A 756 -18.10 -13.63 2.81
N GLN A 757 -17.20 -14.62 2.91
CA GLN A 757 -17.30 -15.68 3.93
C GLN A 757 -17.29 -15.11 5.35
N ASN A 758 -16.37 -14.18 5.61
CA ASN A 758 -16.25 -13.53 6.91
C ASN A 758 -17.49 -12.69 7.23
N LEU A 759 -18.04 -11.99 6.23
CA LEU A 759 -19.26 -11.21 6.37
C LEU A 759 -20.48 -12.10 6.66
N ILE A 760 -20.67 -13.17 5.88
CA ILE A 760 -21.76 -14.13 6.08
C ILE A 760 -21.66 -14.77 7.46
N TRP A 761 -20.47 -15.21 7.86
CA TRP A 761 -20.24 -15.77 9.19
C TRP A 761 -20.59 -14.77 10.31
N ALA A 762 -20.13 -13.53 10.19
CA ALA A 762 -20.40 -12.49 11.17
C ALA A 762 -21.89 -12.19 11.29
N VAL A 763 -22.61 -12.08 10.18
CA VAL A 763 -24.06 -11.88 10.14
C VAL A 763 -24.77 -13.07 10.79
N THR A 764 -24.50 -14.30 10.33
CA THR A 764 -25.19 -15.50 10.82
C THR A 764 -24.97 -15.70 12.33
N TYR A 765 -23.73 -15.53 12.81
CA TYR A 765 -23.43 -15.64 14.23
C TYR A 765 -24.19 -14.60 15.06
N ASN A 766 -24.12 -13.32 14.69
CA ASN A 766 -24.76 -12.25 15.45
C ASN A 766 -26.29 -12.35 15.41
N PHE A 767 -26.90 -12.59 14.25
CA PHE A 767 -28.36 -12.73 14.13
C PHE A 767 -28.89 -13.98 14.87
N GLY A 768 -28.10 -15.05 14.97
CA GLY A 768 -28.47 -16.22 15.75
C GLY A 768 -28.35 -16.02 17.26
N CYS A 769 -27.23 -15.44 17.72
CA CYS A 769 -26.95 -15.32 19.15
C CYS A 769 -27.62 -14.13 19.83
N LEU A 770 -27.86 -13.02 19.14
CA LEU A 770 -28.44 -11.81 19.75
C LEU A 770 -29.86 -12.05 20.31
N PRO A 771 -30.80 -12.70 19.59
CA PRO A 771 -32.12 -13.01 20.14
C PRO A 771 -32.05 -13.99 21.32
N LEU A 772 -31.18 -15.00 21.23
CA LEU A 772 -31.00 -15.97 22.32
C LEU A 772 -30.43 -15.31 23.58
N ALA A 773 -29.49 -14.37 23.44
CA ALA A 773 -28.99 -13.56 24.54
C ALA A 773 -30.08 -12.65 25.12
N ALA A 774 -30.88 -12.00 24.27
CA ALA A 774 -31.99 -11.16 24.71
C ALA A 774 -33.07 -11.94 25.47
N LEU A 775 -33.29 -13.21 25.09
CA LEU A 775 -34.18 -14.15 25.79
C LEU A 775 -33.55 -14.78 27.04
N GLY A 776 -32.30 -14.44 27.37
CA GLY A 776 -31.60 -14.95 28.55
C GLY A 776 -31.16 -16.41 28.43
N PHE A 777 -31.10 -16.99 27.23
CA PHE A 777 -30.60 -18.36 27.01
C PHE A 777 -29.07 -18.43 26.92
N ILE A 778 -28.41 -17.28 26.72
CA ILE A 778 -26.95 -17.20 26.63
C ILE A 778 -26.44 -16.38 27.81
N PRO A 779 -25.72 -16.98 28.77
CA PRO A 779 -25.10 -16.23 29.85
C PRO A 779 -23.89 -15.41 29.35
N PRO A 780 -23.51 -14.33 30.04
CA PRO A 780 -22.44 -13.41 29.61
C PRO A 780 -21.10 -14.08 29.34
N TRP A 781 -20.70 -15.08 30.14
CA TRP A 781 -19.45 -15.82 29.95
C TRP A 781 -19.45 -16.60 28.62
N LEU A 782 -20.58 -17.20 28.25
CA LEU A 782 -20.73 -17.95 27.00
C LEU A 782 -20.76 -17.00 25.79
N ALA A 783 -21.40 -15.83 25.94
CA ALA A 783 -21.35 -14.77 24.94
C ALA A 783 -19.90 -14.32 24.66
N ALA A 784 -19.11 -14.09 25.71
CA ALA A 784 -17.70 -13.70 25.60
C ALA A 784 -16.83 -14.76 24.90
N LEU A 785 -17.02 -16.04 25.26
CA LEU A 785 -16.31 -17.15 24.63
C LEU A 785 -16.67 -17.28 23.15
N GLY A 786 -17.98 -17.31 22.83
CA GLY A 786 -18.48 -17.46 21.47
C GLY A 786 -18.04 -16.34 20.54
N MET A 787 -18.07 -15.10 21.03
CA MET A 787 -17.59 -13.93 20.29
C MET A 787 -16.11 -14.04 19.94
N SER A 788 -15.32 -14.45 20.93
CA SER A 788 -13.88 -14.53 20.81
C SER A 788 -13.49 -15.62 19.81
N ALA A 789 -14.12 -16.79 19.90
CA ALA A 789 -13.96 -17.88 18.94
C ALA A 789 -14.36 -17.46 17.52
N SER A 790 -15.51 -16.78 17.37
CA SER A 790 -16.00 -16.26 16.09
C SER A 790 -15.01 -15.26 15.46
N SER A 791 -14.50 -14.33 16.26
CA SER A 791 -13.52 -13.31 15.82
C SER A 791 -12.20 -13.95 15.39
N ILE A 792 -11.68 -14.91 16.18
CA ILE A 792 -10.47 -15.66 15.84
C ILE A 792 -10.67 -16.46 14.54
N GLY A 793 -11.81 -17.13 14.37
CA GLY A 793 -12.14 -17.87 13.15
C GLY A 793 -12.08 -17.01 11.89
N VAL A 794 -12.62 -15.80 11.95
CA VAL A 794 -12.57 -14.81 10.85
C VAL A 794 -11.14 -14.35 10.55
N ILE A 795 -10.33 -14.11 11.60
CA ILE A 795 -8.92 -13.74 11.42
C ILE A 795 -8.14 -14.89 10.77
N LEU A 796 -8.31 -16.12 11.25
CA LEU A 796 -7.66 -17.31 10.68
C LEU A 796 -8.08 -17.55 9.23
N ASN A 797 -9.35 -17.32 8.88
CA ASN A 797 -9.80 -17.40 7.50
C ASN A 797 -9.12 -16.33 6.62
N THR A 798 -8.96 -15.11 7.14
CA THR A 798 -8.24 -14.00 6.47
C THR A 798 -6.77 -14.33 6.26
N MET A 799 -6.12 -15.03 7.22
CA MET A 799 -4.73 -15.46 7.10
C MET A 799 -4.46 -16.41 5.92
N ARG A 800 -5.49 -17.05 5.35
CA ARG A 800 -5.36 -17.88 4.14
C ARG A 800 -4.97 -17.07 2.90
N LEU A 801 -4.96 -15.74 2.96
CA LEU A 801 -4.46 -14.87 1.90
C LEU A 801 -2.96 -14.60 1.98
N LEU A 802 -2.37 -14.76 3.17
CA LEU A 802 -0.93 -14.51 3.38
C LEU A 802 -0.10 -15.51 2.53
N PRO A 803 1.08 -15.10 2.05
CA PRO A 803 1.99 -15.98 1.30
C PRO A 803 2.42 -17.19 2.14
N ASP A 804 2.68 -18.33 1.48
CA ASP A 804 3.20 -19.51 2.15
C ASP A 804 4.59 -19.25 2.75
N ARG A 805 4.85 -19.82 3.93
CA ARG A 805 6.08 -19.66 4.71
C ARG A 805 7.36 -20.04 3.95
N LYS A 806 7.27 -20.77 2.82
CA LYS A 806 8.41 -21.16 1.98
C LYS A 806 9.00 -19.98 1.18
N VAL A 807 8.19 -19.02 0.70
CA VAL A 807 8.67 -17.81 0.00
C VAL A 807 9.51 -16.93 0.95
N ARG A 808 9.13 -16.94 2.24
CA ARG A 808 9.79 -16.17 3.30
C ARG A 808 11.23 -16.62 3.60
N ASN A 809 11.55 -17.89 3.40
CA ASN A 809 12.93 -18.38 3.57
C ASN A 809 13.85 -17.98 2.41
N GLY A 810 13.32 -17.62 1.23
CA GLY A 810 14.09 -17.00 0.16
C GLY A 810 14.50 -15.56 0.52
N THR A 811 13.58 -14.79 1.10
CA THR A 811 13.83 -13.41 1.55
C THR A 811 14.67 -13.32 2.84
N ASP A 812 14.61 -14.30 3.75
CA ASP A 812 15.46 -14.32 4.97
C ASP A 812 16.92 -14.75 4.67
N ARG A 813 17.16 -15.42 3.53
CA ARG A 813 18.51 -15.77 3.05
C ARG A 813 19.29 -14.56 2.50
N LEU A 814 18.60 -13.45 2.24
CA LEU A 814 19.19 -12.17 1.80
C LEU A 814 19.58 -11.25 2.95
N ARG A 815 19.58 -11.74 4.21
CA ARG A 815 20.26 -11.01 5.29
C ARG A 815 21.73 -10.87 4.90
N PRO A 816 22.29 -9.64 4.79
CA PRO A 816 23.73 -9.50 4.63
C PRO A 816 24.38 -10.23 5.80
N ALA A 817 25.37 -11.06 5.50
CA ALA A 817 26.18 -11.70 6.52
C ALA A 817 26.59 -10.62 7.52
N THR A 818 26.34 -10.86 8.81
CA THR A 818 26.87 -10.05 9.90
C THR A 818 28.32 -9.70 9.61
N GLN A 819 28.63 -8.40 9.61
CA GLN A 819 29.95 -7.86 9.35
C GLN A 819 31.05 -8.75 9.97
N PRO A 820 32.09 -9.17 9.23
CA PRO A 820 33.29 -9.65 9.87
C PRO A 820 33.85 -8.53 10.77
N PRO A 821 34.47 -8.86 11.91
CA PRO A 821 34.95 -7.86 12.86
C PRO A 821 35.87 -6.85 12.16
N ALA A 822 35.68 -5.58 12.48
CA ALA A 822 36.39 -4.44 11.92
C ALA A 822 37.89 -4.73 11.81
N LEU A 823 38.42 -4.64 10.59
CA LEU A 823 39.85 -4.68 10.32
C LEU A 823 40.52 -3.57 11.14
N ALA A 824 41.54 -3.97 11.90
CA ALA A 824 42.36 -3.10 12.72
C ALA A 824 42.94 -1.93 11.89
N SER A 825 43.03 -0.79 12.56
CA SER A 825 43.61 0.47 12.08
C SER A 825 44.93 0.31 11.32
N PRO A 826 45.20 1.16 10.30
CA PRO A 826 46.45 1.15 9.55
C PRO A 826 47.58 1.78 10.37
N SER A 827 48.16 1.02 11.29
CA SER A 827 49.39 1.40 12.01
C SER A 827 50.39 0.25 12.21
N ALA A 828 50.18 -0.92 11.57
CA ALA A 828 50.97 -2.13 11.79
C ALA A 828 51.68 -2.67 10.52
N LEU A 829 52.09 -1.80 9.59
CA LEU A 829 52.94 -2.16 8.43
C LEU A 829 54.22 -1.29 8.34
N ARG A 830 54.87 -1.11 9.49
CA ARG A 830 56.30 -0.76 9.56
C ARG A 830 56.96 -1.66 10.59
N GLY A 831 57.55 -2.76 10.13
CA GLY A 831 58.26 -3.69 11.01
C GLY A 831 58.65 -5.00 10.35
N ALA A 832 59.73 -4.94 9.57
CA ALA A 832 60.74 -5.98 9.38
C ALA A 832 60.40 -7.34 8.73
N ALA A 833 61.23 -7.64 7.71
CA ALA A 833 61.65 -8.92 7.15
C ALA A 833 60.67 -9.69 6.26
#